data_AF-A0A5D0RJ08-F1
#
_entry.id   AF-A0A5D0RJ08-F1
#
_cell.length_a   1.000
_cell.length_b   1.000
_cell.length_c   1.000
_cell.angle_alpha   90.00
_cell.angle_beta   90.00
_cell.angle_gamma   90.00
#
_symmetry.space_group_name_H-M   'P 1'
#
loop_
_entity.id
_entity.type
_entity.pdbx_description
1 polymer ?
#
loop_
_entity_poly.entity_id
_entity_poly.type
_entity_poly.pdbx_seq_one_letter_code
_entity_poly.pdbx_strand_id
1 'polypeptide(L)'
;MRALFTCIPRLPMLRILLIALVSLILPTTAATAQDSPRAILVLDGSGSMWGQIDGVNKIVIAREVIGELLGTLPADQELGLMSYGHRRKGDCSDIELLIEPGTDRAAIAAAVNAINPKGKTPLSDAVIQAAEALRFSEEVATVILVSDGIETCERDPCAVGRMLEETGVNFTAHVIGFDVADPAALAQLQCLAEETGGQFRTAANAAELAEALAVVAEPEPAAPVAVTFQATDGDGGPVIASGLIWNIGTQSDGALIKNGQDASPSLDLLPGSGLAEVLRIADEAVGEAMFTVTGDETGGKVVTIALPEMVPDATLDAPASAPAGSLVPVRWSGPDGEGDYLSSSNLDMHDGEYYHYGYTRDTEDGVVMVRMPPEDGIFEIRYVLNSSPPKVLARRQIEVTPLDITLTPPDGAVIGTEARAGWTGPDYEGDYLTIARPEDEAGKYETYAYTSAGDPAPIVMPAMPGTYELRYVLGASRHVAARALFDVVETSISVTAPETAPEGATIKISWEGPDGKNDYISIAAVDAPDNKYDAYTYTREGSPLKLTLPMGAGGYEIRYVLGQDRTVLARVPITLTPVTATLDAVETIAAGSTISVTWDGPDYDRDYVAVADPDAAANRYLAYAYTGNGNPARFAAPLEPGEYELRYIANSSPDVVLARRAIRVTEVGATLDAPATAPAGSTLAIGWDGPDNARDYVAIAEPDADANRYVAYAYTASGNPAKVQMPTAPGDYELRYVANGSPDKVLVRQAIRIEAVDATLSAPTSIAAGAIITVDWTGPGGERDYITIADPDAAPNRHMSFEYTRSGNPAKLKVPTTPGRYEVRYVLNGSPDTVIATATLEVTEVTATLVAPDSAPAGSNLRIDWTGPGGDRDYITIADPDAAPNRHVSFEYARSGNPAQLKVPTTPGRYEVRYVQDGSPDTVLATATLEVTEVTASLDAPGSAPAGSKLRVDWTGPGGDRDYITIADPDAAPNRHVSFEYARSGNPAVLDVPTTPGRYVLRYVQDGSPDTVIAMATLEVTPVSATLDVPASIPVGSTFEVTWDGPGGDRDFISVAGPDEDVNRYATYEYVRGGNPLKLSAPAEPGAYELRYVQHGTPQRIIGTTMIDVIVVTASLDAPASAAAGSSVEVTWDGPGYPRDYLSIAQPDEKPSRYTDYAYASDGSPAVLQMPAVPGTYELRYVMMGTPATIIARRTIIVE
;
A
#
# COMPACT_ATOMS: atom_id res chain seq x y z
N MET A 1 14.89 -7.59 51.51
CA MET A 1 14.50 -6.37 52.25
C MET A 1 13.24 -5.81 51.60
N ARG A 2 12.21 -5.53 52.41
CA ARG A 2 10.83 -5.20 52.01
C ARG A 2 10.61 -3.70 51.81
N ALA A 3 9.84 -3.31 50.78
CA ALA A 3 8.85 -2.21 50.73
C ALA A 3 8.25 -2.23 49.30
N LEU A 4 7.01 -2.63 48.95
CA LEU A 4 5.61 -2.47 49.41
C LEU A 4 4.92 -1.14 49.03
N PHE A 5 3.71 -1.31 48.47
CA PHE A 5 2.57 -0.40 48.18
C PHE A 5 2.56 0.29 46.79
N THR A 6 1.79 -0.13 45.77
CA THR A 6 0.32 -0.23 45.52
C THR A 6 -0.47 1.08 45.69
N CYS A 7 -1.12 1.53 44.61
CA CYS A 7 -2.09 2.63 44.56
C CYS A 7 -3.32 2.20 43.72
N ILE A 8 -4.47 2.90 43.92
CA ILE A 8 -5.90 2.62 43.58
C ILE A 8 -6.66 2.13 44.84
N PRO A 9 -7.92 2.56 45.19
CA PRO A 9 -9.02 3.07 44.33
C PRO A 9 -9.95 4.23 44.86
N ARG A 10 -10.84 4.67 43.94
CA ARG A 10 -12.30 4.99 44.05
C ARG A 10 -12.84 6.33 44.64
N LEU A 11 -13.68 6.95 43.78
CA LEU A 11 -14.81 7.89 43.95
C LEU A 11 -15.87 7.46 45.00
N PRO A 12 -16.77 8.35 45.48
CA PRO A 12 -18.12 8.49 44.86
C PRO A 12 -18.86 9.87 44.95
N MET A 13 -19.74 10.12 43.93
CA MET A 13 -21.12 10.68 43.92
C MET A 13 -21.49 12.02 44.65
N LEU A 14 -22.50 12.83 44.31
CA LEU A 14 -23.50 13.00 43.21
C LEU A 14 -24.52 14.13 43.62
N ARG A 15 -24.89 15.02 42.67
CA ARG A 15 -26.16 15.79 42.46
C ARG A 15 -26.67 16.97 43.36
N ILE A 16 -27.22 17.99 42.65
CA ILE A 16 -28.57 18.65 42.69
C ILE A 16 -28.38 20.18 42.43
N LEU A 17 -28.70 20.82 41.28
CA LEU A 17 -29.96 21.17 40.56
C LEU A 17 -30.59 22.56 40.93
N LEU A 18 -31.16 23.24 39.91
CA LEU A 18 -32.01 24.47 39.79
C LEU A 18 -31.27 25.80 39.48
N ILE A 19 -31.45 26.50 38.34
CA ILE A 19 -32.62 27.03 37.54
C ILE A 19 -33.04 28.47 37.93
N ALA A 20 -32.95 29.35 36.92
CA ALA A 20 -33.72 30.56 36.56
C ALA A 20 -33.87 31.74 37.55
N LEU A 21 -33.72 32.99 37.06
CA LEU A 21 -34.83 33.90 36.67
C LEU A 21 -34.33 35.35 36.39
N VAL A 22 -34.42 35.77 35.11
CA VAL A 22 -35.03 37.01 34.56
C VAL A 22 -34.62 38.42 35.06
N SER A 23 -34.35 39.29 34.06
CA SER A 23 -34.70 40.73 33.91
C SER A 23 -33.65 41.85 34.10
N LEU A 24 -33.46 42.57 32.99
CA LEU A 24 -33.54 44.04 32.83
C LEU A 24 -32.29 44.88 33.14
N ILE A 25 -31.47 45.22 32.13
CA ILE A 25 -30.66 46.46 32.12
C ILE A 25 -30.63 47.06 30.70
N LEU A 26 -30.82 48.37 30.63
CA LEU A 26 -31.03 49.25 29.46
C LEU A 26 -29.84 49.33 28.49
N PRO A 27 -30.04 49.67 27.20
CA PRO A 27 -28.95 50.13 26.36
C PRO A 27 -28.59 51.57 26.76
N THR A 28 -27.38 51.78 27.27
CA THR A 28 -26.72 53.08 27.25
C THR A 28 -26.31 53.38 25.80
N THR A 29 -27.02 54.30 25.15
CA THR A 29 -26.53 54.94 23.92
C THR A 29 -25.30 55.76 24.28
N ALA A 30 -24.11 55.24 23.99
CA ALA A 30 -22.94 56.09 23.82
C ALA A 30 -23.12 56.79 22.47
N ALA A 31 -23.48 58.07 22.50
CA ALA A 31 -23.40 58.92 21.33
C ALA A 31 -21.91 59.13 21.02
N THR A 32 -21.41 58.50 19.97
CA THR A 32 -20.13 58.87 19.37
C THR A 32 -20.34 60.21 18.67
N ALA A 33 -19.66 61.24 19.14
CA ALA A 33 -19.57 62.53 18.47
C ALA A 33 -18.95 62.33 17.07
N GLN A 34 -19.54 62.94 16.04
CA GLN A 34 -18.89 63.05 14.74
C GLN A 34 -17.67 63.95 14.91
N ASP A 35 -16.48 63.42 14.66
CA ASP A 35 -15.23 64.17 14.74
C ASP A 35 -15.07 64.96 13.43
N SER A 36 -15.16 66.29 13.50
CA SER A 36 -14.95 67.17 12.35
C SER A 36 -13.45 67.33 12.09
N PRO A 37 -12.98 67.29 10.83
CA PRO A 37 -11.55 67.45 10.52
C PRO A 37 -11.03 68.82 10.96
N ARG A 38 -9.94 68.83 11.76
CA ARG A 38 -9.33 70.02 12.36
C ARG A 38 -8.06 70.41 11.61
N ALA A 39 -7.96 71.67 11.20
CA ALA A 39 -6.80 72.18 10.47
C ALA A 39 -6.31 73.53 11.01
N ILE A 40 -5.00 73.82 10.88
CA ILE A 40 -4.44 75.15 11.15
C ILE A 40 -3.71 75.67 9.91
N LEU A 41 -4.10 76.87 9.47
CA LEU A 41 -3.36 77.64 8.48
C LEU A 41 -2.22 78.41 9.17
N VAL A 42 -0.98 78.11 8.80
CA VAL A 42 0.23 78.80 9.26
C VAL A 42 0.66 79.80 8.20
N LEU A 43 0.52 81.10 8.48
CA LEU A 43 0.86 82.16 7.55
C LEU A 43 2.16 82.88 7.94
N ASP A 44 3.11 82.90 7.01
CA ASP A 44 4.35 83.65 7.11
C ASP A 44 4.09 85.17 7.19
N GLY A 45 4.50 85.76 8.30
CA GLY A 45 4.49 87.20 8.55
C GLY A 45 5.92 87.74 8.73
N SER A 46 6.93 87.08 8.20
CA SER A 46 8.32 87.52 8.29
C SER A 46 8.61 88.72 7.38
N GLY A 47 9.72 89.42 7.64
CA GLY A 47 10.03 90.67 6.94
C GLY A 47 10.13 90.55 5.40
N SER A 48 10.40 89.37 4.85
CA SER A 48 10.43 89.10 3.40
C SER A 48 9.08 89.28 2.72
N MET A 49 7.97 89.13 3.45
CA MET A 49 6.60 89.30 2.94
C MET A 49 6.25 90.76 2.57
N TRP A 50 7.17 91.71 2.80
CA TRP A 50 7.13 93.06 2.21
C TRP A 50 7.68 93.13 0.78
N GLY A 51 8.27 92.05 0.27
CA GLY A 51 8.64 91.91 -1.12
C GLY A 51 7.44 92.12 -2.04
N GLN A 52 7.69 92.49 -3.30
CA GLN A 52 6.65 92.83 -4.26
C GLN A 52 6.60 91.85 -5.41
N ILE A 53 5.39 91.43 -5.76
CA ILE A 53 5.08 90.70 -6.99
C ILE A 53 4.20 91.65 -7.81
N ASP A 54 4.61 91.95 -9.04
CA ASP A 54 3.88 92.87 -9.94
C ASP A 54 3.50 94.24 -9.31
N GLY A 55 4.36 94.74 -8.40
CA GLY A 55 4.18 96.02 -7.72
C GLY A 55 3.27 96.00 -6.48
N VAL A 56 2.72 94.84 -6.10
CA VAL A 56 1.91 94.65 -4.88
C VAL A 56 2.70 93.85 -3.85
N ASN A 57 2.62 94.22 -2.58
CA ASN A 57 3.35 93.51 -1.52
C ASN A 57 2.79 92.09 -1.32
N LYS A 58 3.66 91.08 -1.15
CA LYS A 58 3.29 89.67 -0.95
C LYS A 58 2.26 89.47 0.16
N ILE A 59 2.43 90.14 1.30
CA ILE A 59 1.46 90.05 2.40
C ILE A 59 0.06 90.57 2.02
N VAL A 60 -0.02 91.58 1.15
CA VAL A 60 -1.32 92.10 0.68
C VAL A 60 -2.01 91.05 -0.18
N ILE A 61 -1.25 90.40 -1.07
CA ILE A 61 -1.75 89.30 -1.91
C ILE A 61 -2.20 88.13 -1.03
N ALA A 62 -1.38 87.70 -0.07
CA ALA A 62 -1.73 86.59 0.82
C ALA A 62 -3.00 86.87 1.63
N ARG A 63 -3.19 88.10 2.13
CA ARG A 63 -4.40 88.49 2.87
C ARG A 63 -5.66 88.43 2.01
N GLU A 64 -5.58 88.91 0.76
CA GLU A 64 -6.69 88.90 -0.19
C GLU A 64 -7.08 87.47 -0.55
N VAL A 65 -6.10 86.65 -0.95
CA VAL A 65 -6.32 85.26 -1.35
C VAL A 65 -6.86 84.40 -0.20
N ILE A 66 -6.30 84.53 1.00
CA ILE A 66 -6.79 83.77 2.17
C ILE A 66 -8.20 84.24 2.55
N GLY A 67 -8.50 85.52 2.41
CA GLY A 67 -9.85 86.04 2.63
C GLY A 67 -10.88 85.42 1.69
N GLU A 68 -10.53 85.22 0.41
CA GLU A 68 -11.39 84.55 -0.58
C GLU A 68 -11.54 83.06 -0.28
N LEU A 69 -10.44 82.36 0.07
CA LEU A 69 -10.45 80.94 0.43
C LEU A 69 -11.38 80.66 1.62
N LEU A 70 -11.36 81.51 2.65
CA LEU A 70 -12.23 81.33 3.82
C LEU A 70 -13.73 81.36 3.46
N GLY A 71 -14.10 81.98 2.34
CA GLY A 71 -15.47 81.98 1.83
C GLY A 71 -15.86 80.73 1.02
N THR A 72 -14.88 79.94 0.56
CA THR A 72 -15.12 78.74 -0.27
C THR A 72 -15.01 77.43 0.52
N LEU A 73 -14.37 77.44 1.69
CA LEU A 73 -14.20 76.24 2.52
C LEU A 73 -15.52 75.80 3.22
N PRO A 74 -15.74 74.49 3.41
CA PRO A 74 -16.91 73.96 4.12
C PRO A 74 -17.05 74.50 5.56
N ALA A 75 -18.29 74.78 5.99
CA ALA A 75 -18.57 75.40 7.30
C ALA A 75 -18.34 74.45 8.49
N ASP A 76 -18.30 73.15 8.26
CA ASP A 76 -18.13 72.07 9.22
C ASP A 76 -16.66 71.68 9.48
N GLN A 77 -15.72 72.25 8.70
CA GLN A 77 -14.28 72.10 8.94
C GLN A 77 -13.80 73.10 10.01
N GLU A 78 -13.14 72.61 11.05
CA GLU A 78 -12.61 73.44 12.13
C GLU A 78 -11.24 74.03 11.77
N LEU A 79 -11.20 75.27 11.28
CA LEU A 79 -9.95 75.94 10.89
C LEU A 79 -9.44 76.90 11.97
N GLY A 80 -8.15 76.81 12.30
CA GLY A 80 -7.41 77.77 13.10
C GLY A 80 -6.40 78.57 12.26
N LEU A 81 -5.83 79.62 12.86
CA LEU A 81 -4.81 80.47 12.22
C LEU A 81 -3.63 80.69 13.15
N MET A 82 -2.44 80.34 12.67
CA MET A 82 -1.17 80.65 13.29
C MET A 82 -0.35 81.56 12.36
N SER A 83 0.42 82.48 12.93
CA SER A 83 1.37 83.28 12.16
C SER A 83 2.67 83.47 12.91
N TYR A 84 3.77 83.56 12.16
CA TYR A 84 5.09 83.83 12.72
C TYR A 84 5.71 85.10 12.12
N GLY A 85 6.63 85.72 12.86
CA GLY A 85 7.41 86.87 12.42
C GLY A 85 6.64 88.19 12.35
N HIS A 86 5.36 88.26 12.72
CA HIS A 86 4.53 89.43 12.46
C HIS A 86 4.56 90.53 13.55
N ARG A 87 5.31 90.37 14.65
CA ARG A 87 5.29 91.33 15.78
C ARG A 87 6.66 91.90 16.12
N ARG A 88 7.69 91.06 16.16
CA ARG A 88 9.03 91.38 16.71
C ARG A 88 10.13 91.15 15.69
N LYS A 89 11.03 92.13 15.55
CA LYS A 89 12.16 92.04 14.61
C LYS A 89 13.29 91.20 15.21
N GLY A 90 13.74 90.16 14.48
CA GLY A 90 14.92 89.36 14.84
C GLY A 90 14.71 88.24 15.85
N ASP A 91 13.45 87.95 16.23
CA ASP A 91 13.09 86.99 17.28
C ASP A 91 12.53 85.69 16.68
N CYS A 92 13.21 84.56 16.92
CA CYS A 92 12.80 83.23 16.46
C CYS A 92 11.68 82.61 17.30
N SER A 93 11.35 83.20 18.46
CA SER A 93 10.19 82.79 19.28
C SER A 93 8.91 83.55 18.90
N ASP A 94 8.93 84.35 17.83
CA ASP A 94 7.76 85.13 17.41
C ASP A 94 6.77 84.30 16.59
N ILE A 95 6.14 83.33 17.25
CA ILE A 95 5.05 82.50 16.75
C ILE A 95 3.82 82.78 17.61
N GLU A 96 2.65 82.87 16.99
CA GLU A 96 1.39 83.11 17.69
C GLU A 96 0.25 82.36 17.03
N LEU A 97 -0.48 81.57 17.82
CA LEU A 97 -1.80 81.08 17.46
C LEU A 97 -2.79 82.25 17.60
N LEU A 98 -3.16 82.84 16.48
CA LEU A 98 -4.05 84.00 16.43
C LEU A 98 -5.50 83.59 16.65
N ILE A 99 -5.88 82.42 16.13
CA ILE A 99 -7.23 81.88 16.21
C ILE A 99 -7.14 80.36 16.45
N GLU A 100 -7.80 79.90 17.52
CA GLU A 100 -7.96 78.47 17.81
C GLU A 100 -8.85 77.78 16.76
N PRO A 101 -8.58 76.52 16.40
CA PRO A 101 -9.46 75.73 15.52
C PRO A 101 -10.91 75.72 16.01
N GLY A 102 -11.86 75.81 15.06
CA GLY A 102 -13.30 75.82 15.34
C GLY A 102 -13.91 77.20 15.61
N THR A 103 -13.10 78.27 15.54
CA THR A 103 -13.59 79.66 15.63
C THR A 103 -14.22 80.13 14.31
N ASP A 104 -15.12 81.12 14.36
CA ASP A 104 -15.79 81.67 13.18
C ASP A 104 -14.83 82.23 12.12
N ARG A 105 -15.13 81.96 10.84
CA ARG A 105 -14.28 82.32 9.68
C ARG A 105 -14.08 83.83 9.53
N ALA A 106 -15.06 84.64 9.96
CA ALA A 106 -14.93 86.09 9.95
C ALA A 106 -13.83 86.59 10.92
N ALA A 107 -13.61 85.90 12.04
CA ALA A 107 -12.55 86.22 12.99
C ALA A 107 -11.16 85.90 12.40
N ILE A 108 -11.05 84.81 11.64
CA ILE A 108 -9.81 84.43 10.91
C ILE A 108 -9.48 85.49 9.86
N ALA A 109 -10.45 85.90 9.04
CA ALA A 109 -10.24 86.94 8.03
C ALA A 109 -9.80 88.28 8.65
N ALA A 110 -10.37 88.66 9.80
CA ALA A 110 -9.96 89.86 10.53
C ALA A 110 -8.53 89.74 11.08
N ALA A 111 -8.16 88.57 11.63
CA ALA A 111 -6.82 88.31 12.15
C ALA A 111 -5.77 88.34 11.04
N VAL A 112 -6.03 87.69 9.89
CA VAL A 112 -5.14 87.71 8.71
C VAL A 112 -4.87 89.15 8.24
N ASN A 113 -5.93 89.97 8.15
CA ASN A 113 -5.81 91.37 7.72
C ASN A 113 -4.97 92.25 8.67
N ALA A 114 -4.82 91.85 9.93
CA ALA A 114 -4.02 92.56 10.93
C ALA A 114 -2.52 92.17 10.94
N ILE A 115 -2.12 91.07 10.28
CA ILE A 115 -0.74 90.53 10.32
C ILE A 115 0.23 91.48 9.62
N ASN A 116 1.13 92.12 10.37
CA ASN A 116 2.06 93.11 9.82
C ASN A 116 3.50 92.59 9.77
N PRO A 117 4.11 92.35 8.60
CA PRO A 117 5.36 91.59 8.58
C PRO A 117 6.57 92.32 9.18
N LYS A 118 7.36 91.65 10.04
CA LYS A 118 8.45 92.33 10.80
C LYS A 118 9.70 91.49 11.11
N GLY A 119 9.56 90.19 11.27
CA GLY A 119 10.46 89.32 12.01
C GLY A 119 11.20 88.29 11.17
N LYS A 120 11.74 87.26 11.83
CA LYS A 120 12.39 86.09 11.21
C LYS A 120 11.34 85.02 10.83
N THR A 121 11.80 83.94 10.20
CA THR A 121 10.99 82.83 9.65
C THR A 121 11.22 81.54 10.44
N PRO A 122 10.72 81.39 11.70
CA PRO A 122 10.82 80.16 12.50
C PRO A 122 9.78 79.11 12.05
N LEU A 123 9.90 78.67 10.81
CA LEU A 123 8.90 77.87 10.11
C LEU A 123 8.66 76.51 10.76
N SER A 124 9.72 75.79 11.07
CA SER A 124 9.67 74.44 11.64
C SER A 124 9.05 74.44 13.03
N ASP A 125 9.37 75.47 13.84
CA ASP A 125 8.78 75.65 15.17
C ASP A 125 7.30 76.04 15.10
N ALA A 126 6.89 76.80 14.08
CA ALA A 126 5.49 77.14 13.87
C ALA A 126 4.67 75.90 13.48
N VAL A 127 5.21 75.01 12.65
CA VAL A 127 4.53 73.76 12.27
C VAL A 127 4.39 72.82 13.47
N ILE A 128 5.41 72.71 14.31
CA ILE A 128 5.32 71.92 15.56
C ILE A 128 4.24 72.48 16.48
N GLN A 129 4.22 73.80 16.72
CA GLN A 129 3.21 74.40 17.58
C GLN A 129 1.80 74.27 17.01
N ALA A 130 1.64 74.33 15.69
CA ALA A 130 0.36 74.09 15.03
C ALA A 130 -0.08 72.62 15.21
N ALA A 131 0.83 71.66 15.05
CA ALA A 131 0.56 70.24 15.30
C ALA A 131 0.16 69.98 16.76
N GLU A 132 0.89 70.57 17.71
CA GLU A 132 0.58 70.48 19.15
C GLU A 132 -0.79 71.08 19.48
N ALA A 133 -1.14 72.24 18.92
CA ALA A 133 -2.44 72.87 19.11
C ALA A 133 -3.60 72.01 18.56
N LEU A 134 -3.33 71.23 17.51
CA LEU A 134 -4.26 70.24 16.94
C LEU A 134 -4.27 68.90 17.67
N ARG A 135 -3.44 68.70 18.71
CA ARG A 135 -3.30 67.41 19.44
C ARG A 135 -2.97 66.24 18.52
N PHE A 136 -2.05 66.46 17.57
CA PHE A 136 -1.74 65.54 16.48
C PHE A 136 -1.37 64.08 16.84
N SER A 137 -1.00 63.78 18.09
CA SER A 137 -0.72 62.40 18.55
C SER A 137 -1.97 61.64 19.02
N GLU A 138 -3.10 62.31 19.18
CA GLU A 138 -4.37 61.75 19.63
C GLU A 138 -5.46 61.88 18.57
N GLU A 139 -5.41 62.92 17.73
CA GLU A 139 -6.42 63.26 16.71
C GLU A 139 -5.76 63.46 15.33
N VAL A 140 -6.48 63.16 14.24
CA VAL A 140 -6.03 63.47 12.87
C VAL A 140 -5.92 64.97 12.69
N ALA A 141 -4.74 65.44 12.27
CA ALA A 141 -4.40 66.86 12.29
C ALA A 141 -3.75 67.30 10.97
N THR A 142 -4.28 68.38 10.38
CA THR A 142 -3.76 68.96 9.13
C THR A 142 -3.18 70.35 9.34
N VAL A 143 -1.96 70.58 8.89
CA VAL A 143 -1.34 71.92 8.87
C VAL A 143 -1.18 72.39 7.43
N ILE A 144 -1.62 73.61 7.14
CA ILE A 144 -1.42 74.25 5.83
C ILE A 144 -0.46 75.42 6.03
N LEU A 145 0.74 75.33 5.49
CA LEU A 145 1.79 76.33 5.65
C LEU A 145 1.96 77.15 4.37
N VAL A 146 1.87 78.47 4.48
CA VAL A 146 2.19 79.41 3.38
C VAL A 146 3.42 80.21 3.77
N SER A 147 4.53 80.03 3.04
CA SER A 147 5.80 80.71 3.32
C SER A 147 6.50 81.21 2.07
N ASP A 148 7.16 82.36 2.16
CA ASP A 148 7.90 83.00 1.05
C ASP A 148 9.42 82.87 1.14
N GLY A 149 9.93 82.09 2.11
CA GLY A 149 11.35 82.08 2.39
C GLY A 149 11.90 80.83 3.08
N ILE A 150 13.22 80.82 3.21
CA ILE A 150 13.97 79.77 3.90
C ILE A 150 13.83 79.90 5.42
N GLU A 151 13.95 78.78 6.13
CA GLU A 151 14.06 78.75 7.60
C GLU A 151 15.29 79.57 8.05
N THR A 152 15.07 80.59 8.88
CA THR A 152 16.15 81.52 9.34
C THR A 152 16.48 81.40 10.83
N CYS A 153 15.97 80.34 11.47
CA CYS A 153 16.11 80.06 12.90
C CYS A 153 16.79 78.71 13.22
N GLU A 154 17.58 78.20 12.27
CA GLU A 154 18.55 77.08 12.46
C GLU A 154 17.95 75.70 12.76
N ARG A 155 16.65 75.45 12.51
CA ARG A 155 16.06 74.10 12.47
C ARG A 155 16.05 73.50 11.06
N ASP A 156 15.95 72.18 10.98
CA ASP A 156 15.80 71.44 9.72
C ASP A 156 14.32 71.06 9.49
N PRO A 157 13.64 71.66 8.49
CA PRO A 157 12.23 71.37 8.20
C PRO A 157 11.98 69.89 7.83
N CYS A 158 12.91 69.24 7.12
CA CYS A 158 12.77 67.82 6.76
C CYS A 158 12.71 66.92 7.99
N ALA A 159 13.64 67.14 8.93
CA ALA A 159 13.72 66.36 10.15
C ALA A 159 12.47 66.54 11.03
N VAL A 160 11.87 67.73 11.00
CA VAL A 160 10.62 68.02 11.69
C VAL A 160 9.43 67.31 11.04
N GLY A 161 9.35 67.32 9.70
CA GLY A 161 8.31 66.58 8.97
C GLY A 161 8.28 65.09 9.35
N ARG A 162 9.44 64.43 9.27
CA ARG A 162 9.55 63.00 9.61
C ARG A 162 9.17 62.70 11.05
N MET A 163 9.60 63.54 11.99
CA MET A 163 9.23 63.40 13.41
C MET A 163 7.72 63.49 13.60
N LEU A 164 7.05 64.46 12.95
CA LEU A 164 5.62 64.67 13.13
C LEU A 164 4.79 63.54 12.50
N GLU A 165 5.23 62.99 11.37
CA GLU A 165 4.63 61.79 10.77
C GLU A 165 4.78 60.56 11.69
N GLU A 166 6.00 60.31 12.21
CA GLU A 166 6.28 59.16 13.08
C GLU A 166 5.51 59.19 14.40
N THR A 167 5.19 60.39 14.91
CA THR A 167 4.59 60.57 16.23
C THR A 167 3.10 60.95 16.20
N GLY A 168 2.57 61.30 15.03
CA GLY A 168 1.18 61.70 14.85
C GLY A 168 0.23 60.56 14.47
N VAL A 169 -1.07 60.78 14.71
CA VAL A 169 -2.15 59.96 14.13
C VAL A 169 -2.52 60.58 12.78
N ASN A 170 -1.94 60.07 11.70
CA ASN A 170 -2.17 60.56 10.32
C ASN A 170 -2.00 62.09 10.19
N PHE A 171 -0.87 62.61 10.69
CA PHE A 171 -0.57 64.04 10.66
C PHE A 171 -0.09 64.46 9.27
N THR A 172 -0.69 65.49 8.68
CA THR A 172 -0.32 65.93 7.33
C THR A 172 0.02 67.42 7.30
N ALA A 173 1.18 67.78 6.74
CA ALA A 173 1.55 69.18 6.49
C ALA A 173 1.56 69.50 4.99
N HIS A 174 0.57 70.24 4.51
CA HIS A 174 0.60 70.84 3.18
C HIS A 174 1.44 72.12 3.19
N VAL A 175 2.32 72.30 2.21
CA VAL A 175 3.24 73.45 2.17
C VAL A 175 3.14 74.17 0.83
N ILE A 176 2.93 75.49 0.88
CA ILE A 176 2.88 76.38 -0.27
C ILE A 176 4.05 77.37 -0.22
N GLY A 177 4.98 77.22 -1.15
CA GLY A 177 6.07 78.18 -1.37
C GLY A 177 5.58 79.37 -2.20
N PHE A 178 5.39 80.54 -1.58
CA PHE A 178 4.87 81.74 -2.23
C PHE A 178 5.99 82.68 -2.72
N ASP A 179 6.19 82.76 -4.02
CA ASP A 179 7.26 83.52 -4.69
C ASP A 179 8.65 83.24 -4.08
N VAL A 180 8.97 81.95 -3.98
CA VAL A 180 10.25 81.44 -3.49
C VAL A 180 11.15 81.14 -4.69
N ALA A 181 12.18 81.98 -4.90
CA ALA A 181 13.12 81.83 -6.01
C ALA A 181 14.40 81.04 -5.64
N ASP A 182 14.69 80.89 -4.34
CA ASP A 182 15.88 80.18 -3.87
C ASP A 182 15.66 78.64 -3.91
N PRO A 183 16.45 77.89 -4.70
CA PRO A 183 16.33 76.43 -4.77
C PRO A 183 16.51 75.72 -3.42
N ALA A 184 17.32 76.28 -2.51
CA ALA A 184 17.52 75.68 -1.18
C ALA A 184 16.27 75.84 -0.30
N ALA A 185 15.59 76.99 -0.40
CA ALA A 185 14.34 77.24 0.30
C ALA A 185 13.21 76.35 -0.24
N LEU A 186 13.11 76.22 -1.57
CA LEU A 186 12.13 75.32 -2.21
C LEU A 186 12.32 73.86 -1.77
N ALA A 187 13.57 73.37 -1.74
CA ALA A 187 13.86 72.00 -1.33
C ALA A 187 13.46 71.72 0.13
N GLN A 188 13.69 72.68 1.05
CA GLN A 188 13.30 72.53 2.46
C GLN A 188 11.78 72.51 2.65
N LEU A 189 11.06 73.40 1.94
CA LEU A 189 9.60 73.46 2.00
C LEU A 189 8.96 72.21 1.38
N GLN A 190 9.49 71.73 0.26
CA GLN A 190 9.04 70.51 -0.40
C GLN A 190 9.21 69.29 0.49
N CYS A 191 10.40 69.14 1.07
CA CYS A 191 10.74 68.02 1.91
C CYS A 191 9.84 67.93 3.16
N LEU A 192 9.52 69.06 3.79
CA LEU A 192 8.60 69.08 4.93
C LEU A 192 7.21 68.52 4.56
N ALA A 193 6.69 68.85 3.38
CA ALA A 193 5.41 68.32 2.91
C ALA A 193 5.51 66.81 2.61
N GLU A 194 6.52 66.40 1.85
CA GLU A 194 6.69 65.00 1.43
C GLU A 194 6.88 64.04 2.62
N GLU A 195 7.63 64.44 3.64
CA GLU A 195 7.88 63.60 4.83
C GLU A 195 6.62 63.40 5.71
N THR A 196 5.54 64.16 5.48
CA THR A 196 4.25 64.04 6.20
C THR A 196 3.12 63.58 5.29
N GLY A 197 3.44 63.06 4.10
CA GLY A 197 2.45 62.70 3.07
C GLY A 197 1.67 63.89 2.50
N GLY A 198 2.03 65.12 2.87
CA GLY A 198 1.39 66.35 2.44
C GLY A 198 1.79 66.79 1.03
N GLN A 199 1.02 67.75 0.50
CA GLN A 199 1.28 68.30 -0.83
C GLN A 199 2.18 69.53 -0.75
N PHE A 200 3.25 69.55 -1.57
CA PHE A 200 4.02 70.75 -1.84
C PHE A 200 3.56 71.44 -3.12
N ARG A 201 3.30 72.75 -3.05
CA ARG A 201 2.94 73.58 -4.20
C ARG A 201 3.75 74.86 -4.19
N THR A 202 4.03 75.40 -5.38
CA THR A 202 4.64 76.73 -5.54
C THR A 202 3.62 77.67 -6.16
N ALA A 203 3.61 78.92 -5.71
CA ALA A 203 2.75 79.95 -6.26
C ALA A 203 3.57 81.21 -6.56
N ALA A 204 3.64 81.64 -7.82
CA ALA A 204 4.41 82.81 -8.22
C ALA A 204 3.60 84.13 -8.16
N ASN A 205 2.27 84.06 -8.06
CA ASN A 205 1.37 85.22 -8.06
C ASN A 205 0.05 84.89 -7.32
N ALA A 206 -0.87 85.87 -7.26
CA ALA A 206 -2.13 85.76 -6.53
C ALA A 206 -3.04 84.61 -7.03
N ALA A 207 -3.13 84.42 -8.35
CA ALA A 207 -4.01 83.40 -8.94
C ALA A 207 -3.50 81.99 -8.64
N GLU A 208 -2.18 81.77 -8.77
CA GLU A 208 -1.55 80.49 -8.42
C GLU A 208 -1.61 80.21 -6.92
N LEU A 209 -1.52 81.24 -6.07
CA LEU A 209 -1.67 81.07 -4.62
C LEU A 209 -3.09 80.65 -4.26
N ALA A 210 -4.10 81.22 -4.93
CA ALA A 210 -5.50 80.83 -4.73
C ALA A 210 -5.77 79.39 -5.17
N GLU A 211 -5.24 78.98 -6.32
CA GLU A 211 -5.35 77.60 -6.82
C GLU A 211 -4.62 76.62 -5.89
N ALA A 212 -3.38 76.92 -5.50
CA ALA A 212 -2.60 76.08 -4.61
C ALA A 212 -3.30 75.90 -3.25
N LEU A 213 -3.86 76.97 -2.68
CA LEU A 213 -4.61 76.92 -1.42
C LEU A 213 -5.93 76.15 -1.55
N ALA A 214 -6.64 76.27 -2.68
CA ALA A 214 -7.88 75.51 -2.90
C ALA A 214 -7.61 74.00 -2.98
N VAL A 215 -6.59 73.58 -3.73
CA VAL A 215 -6.26 72.16 -3.94
C VAL A 215 -5.80 71.48 -2.65
N VAL A 216 -5.03 72.17 -1.80
CA VAL A 216 -4.52 71.58 -0.55
C VAL A 216 -5.49 71.70 0.63
N ALA A 217 -6.62 72.39 0.46
CA ALA A 217 -7.65 72.53 1.48
C ALA A 217 -8.89 71.64 1.23
N GLU A 218 -8.93 70.89 0.12
CA GLU A 218 -9.94 69.86 -0.14
C GLU A 218 -9.60 68.57 0.63
N PRO A 219 -10.54 68.00 1.42
CA PRO A 219 -10.32 66.72 2.09
C PRO A 219 -10.16 65.58 1.08
N GLU A 220 -9.22 64.66 1.33
CA GLU A 220 -8.94 63.51 0.47
C GLU A 220 -10.19 62.60 0.36
N PRO A 221 -10.59 62.15 -0.85
CA PRO A 221 -11.77 61.30 -1.00
C PRO A 221 -11.57 59.94 -0.33
N ALA A 222 -12.57 59.49 0.43
CA ALA A 222 -12.55 58.20 1.12
C ALA A 222 -12.30 57.05 0.13
N ALA A 223 -11.26 56.26 0.37
CA ALA A 223 -10.92 55.11 -0.45
C ALA A 223 -11.96 53.98 -0.28
N PRO A 224 -12.31 53.25 -1.36
CA PRO A 224 -13.17 52.09 -1.25
C PRO A 224 -12.45 50.93 -0.54
N VAL A 225 -13.18 50.16 0.25
CA VAL A 225 -12.70 48.97 0.98
C VAL A 225 -13.14 47.71 0.23
N ALA A 226 -12.21 46.79 -0.02
CA ALA A 226 -12.52 45.50 -0.62
C ALA A 226 -13.31 44.63 0.37
N VAL A 227 -14.55 44.25 0.02
CA VAL A 227 -15.42 43.36 0.79
C VAL A 227 -15.65 42.07 0.03
N THR A 228 -15.20 40.95 0.58
CA THR A 228 -15.44 39.61 0.04
C THR A 228 -16.61 38.94 0.76
N PHE A 229 -17.54 38.39 -0.01
CA PHE A 229 -18.70 37.65 0.51
C PHE A 229 -18.48 36.15 0.30
N GLN A 230 -18.79 35.35 1.30
CA GLN A 230 -18.68 33.89 1.22
C GLN A 230 -19.85 33.21 1.96
N ALA A 231 -20.22 32.01 1.53
CA ALA A 231 -21.24 31.21 2.19
C ALA A 231 -20.65 29.89 2.69
N THR A 232 -21.10 29.40 3.84
CA THR A 232 -20.69 28.11 4.41
C THR A 232 -21.86 27.13 4.49
N ASP A 233 -21.56 25.84 4.38
CA ASP A 233 -22.54 24.78 4.57
C ASP A 233 -22.69 24.45 6.06
N GLY A 234 -23.73 24.98 6.70
CA GLY A 234 -23.85 25.00 8.17
C GLY A 234 -23.02 26.11 8.83
N ASP A 235 -23.31 26.35 10.12
CA ASP A 235 -22.61 27.35 10.92
C ASP A 235 -21.17 26.90 11.22
N GLY A 236 -20.18 27.67 10.73
CA GLY A 236 -18.77 27.31 10.81
C GLY A 236 -18.32 26.14 9.91
N GLY A 237 -19.17 25.71 8.98
CA GLY A 237 -18.86 24.65 8.02
C GLY A 237 -17.94 25.09 6.86
N PRO A 238 -17.64 24.19 5.90
CA PRO A 238 -16.79 24.51 4.77
C PRO A 238 -17.40 25.60 3.87
N VAL A 239 -16.55 26.43 3.27
CA VAL A 239 -16.97 27.45 2.29
C VAL A 239 -17.47 26.76 1.01
N ILE A 240 -18.65 27.17 0.56
CA ILE A 240 -19.29 26.62 -0.63
C ILE A 240 -18.66 27.26 -1.88
N ALA A 241 -17.96 26.44 -2.67
CA ALA A 241 -17.13 26.91 -3.77
C ALA A 241 -17.87 27.10 -5.11
N SER A 242 -19.13 26.69 -5.24
CA SER A 242 -19.91 26.82 -6.47
C SER A 242 -21.42 26.65 -6.22
N GLY A 243 -22.24 26.96 -7.22
CA GLY A 243 -23.70 26.77 -7.13
C GLY A 243 -24.41 27.78 -6.23
N LEU A 244 -23.82 28.96 -6.04
CA LEU A 244 -24.40 30.07 -5.28
C LEU A 244 -24.91 31.16 -6.23
N ILE A 245 -26.00 31.83 -5.85
CA ILE A 245 -26.45 33.08 -6.45
C ILE A 245 -26.45 34.14 -5.37
N TRP A 246 -25.69 35.21 -5.57
CA TRP A 246 -25.58 36.33 -4.65
C TRP A 246 -26.44 37.51 -5.10
N ASN A 247 -27.14 38.14 -4.17
CA ASN A 247 -27.75 39.46 -4.31
C ASN A 247 -27.17 40.37 -3.23
N ILE A 248 -26.39 41.38 -3.61
CA ILE A 248 -25.75 42.30 -2.67
C ILE A 248 -26.20 43.72 -3.00
N GLY A 249 -26.76 44.42 -2.02
CA GLY A 249 -27.32 45.76 -2.18
C GLY A 249 -26.92 46.73 -1.05
N THR A 250 -27.05 48.04 -1.31
CA THR A 250 -26.88 49.06 -0.26
C THR A 250 -28.16 49.27 0.54
N GLN A 251 -28.04 49.65 1.81
CA GLN A 251 -29.20 49.91 2.68
C GLN A 251 -29.88 51.26 2.39
N SER A 252 -29.18 52.22 1.77
CA SER A 252 -29.67 53.59 1.57
C SER A 252 -30.76 53.72 0.50
N ASP A 253 -30.79 52.84 -0.50
CA ASP A 253 -31.77 52.88 -1.60
C ASP A 253 -32.24 51.50 -2.10
N GLY A 254 -31.69 50.40 -1.57
CA GLY A 254 -31.99 49.04 -2.04
C GLY A 254 -31.45 48.74 -3.44
N ALA A 255 -30.57 49.58 -3.99
CA ALA A 255 -29.95 49.34 -5.29
C ALA A 255 -29.02 48.12 -5.19
N LEU A 256 -29.24 47.16 -6.10
CA LEU A 256 -28.37 45.99 -6.25
C LEU A 256 -27.02 46.45 -6.81
N ILE A 257 -25.97 46.21 -6.03
CA ILE A 257 -24.58 46.44 -6.41
C ILE A 257 -24.07 45.24 -7.20
N LYS A 258 -24.48 44.03 -6.80
CA LYS A 258 -24.07 42.78 -7.44
C LYS A 258 -25.20 41.76 -7.44
N ASN A 259 -25.41 41.16 -8.61
CA ASN A 259 -26.23 39.96 -8.81
C ASN A 259 -25.43 39.00 -9.71
N GLY A 260 -25.20 37.76 -9.28
CA GLY A 260 -24.40 36.82 -10.06
C GLY A 260 -24.11 35.48 -9.37
N GLN A 261 -23.53 34.55 -10.13
CA GLN A 261 -23.20 33.19 -9.70
C GLN A 261 -21.74 33.01 -9.26
N ASP A 262 -21.21 33.99 -8.53
CA ASP A 262 -19.83 33.94 -8.07
C ASP A 262 -19.70 33.06 -6.81
N ALA A 263 -18.62 32.28 -6.72
CA ALA A 263 -18.35 31.47 -5.53
C ALA A 263 -18.13 32.34 -4.28
N SER A 264 -17.37 33.43 -4.43
CA SER A 264 -17.13 34.41 -3.39
C SER A 264 -16.91 35.78 -4.02
N PRO A 265 -17.97 36.57 -4.29
CA PRO A 265 -17.81 37.86 -4.94
C PRO A 265 -17.05 38.82 -4.03
N SER A 266 -16.09 39.55 -4.60
CA SER A 266 -15.37 40.63 -3.92
C SER A 266 -15.74 41.96 -4.57
N LEU A 267 -16.14 42.93 -3.75
CA LEU A 267 -16.63 44.24 -4.19
C LEU A 267 -15.86 45.35 -3.46
N ASP A 268 -15.40 46.35 -4.19
CA ASP A 268 -14.82 47.56 -3.60
C ASP A 268 -15.96 48.50 -3.20
N LEU A 269 -16.24 48.59 -1.91
CA LEU A 269 -17.38 49.33 -1.36
C LEU A 269 -16.91 50.55 -0.57
N LEU A 270 -17.58 51.69 -0.79
CA LEU A 270 -17.41 52.86 0.05
C LEU A 270 -17.99 52.61 1.46
N PRO A 271 -17.53 53.34 2.49
CA PRO A 271 -18.09 53.23 3.83
C PRO A 271 -19.62 53.40 3.85
N GLY A 272 -20.32 52.46 4.46
CA GLY A 272 -21.78 52.36 4.41
C GLY A 272 -22.31 51.00 4.86
N SER A 273 -23.63 50.84 4.97
CA SER A 273 -24.25 49.55 5.32
C SER A 273 -25.01 48.94 4.14
N GLY A 274 -25.07 47.61 4.08
CA GLY A 274 -25.73 46.86 3.01
C GLY A 274 -26.29 45.51 3.49
N LEU A 275 -27.02 44.85 2.59
CA LEU A 275 -27.56 43.50 2.77
C LEU A 275 -26.98 42.60 1.69
N ALA A 276 -26.50 41.43 2.09
CA ALA A 276 -26.10 40.36 1.20
C ALA A 276 -27.04 39.17 1.39
N GLU A 277 -27.64 38.69 0.32
CA GLU A 277 -28.43 37.46 0.27
C GLU A 277 -27.72 36.46 -0.63
N VAL A 278 -27.78 35.19 -0.26
CA VAL A 278 -27.21 34.09 -1.03
C VAL A 278 -28.19 32.93 -1.12
N LEU A 279 -28.34 32.38 -2.31
CA LEU A 279 -29.14 31.18 -2.61
C LEU A 279 -28.21 30.07 -3.09
N ARG A 280 -28.25 28.89 -2.47
CA ARG A 280 -27.64 27.67 -2.98
C ARG A 280 -28.62 26.99 -3.94
N ILE A 281 -28.20 26.82 -5.20
CA ILE A 281 -29.05 26.31 -6.28
C ILE A 281 -29.46 24.85 -6.04
N ALA A 282 -28.61 24.06 -5.38
CA ALA A 282 -28.77 22.61 -5.27
C ALA A 282 -30.03 22.19 -4.47
N ASP A 283 -30.41 22.95 -3.45
CA ASP A 283 -31.53 22.66 -2.54
C ASP A 283 -32.40 23.88 -2.25
N GLU A 284 -32.20 24.96 -3.01
CA GLU A 284 -32.86 26.26 -2.86
C GLU A 284 -32.68 26.91 -1.47
N ALA A 285 -31.64 26.53 -0.73
CA ALA A 285 -31.38 27.10 0.59
C ALA A 285 -30.94 28.58 0.48
N VAL A 286 -31.57 29.46 1.27
CA VAL A 286 -31.30 30.90 1.28
C VAL A 286 -30.70 31.34 2.62
N GLY A 287 -29.77 32.28 2.58
CA GLY A 287 -29.23 32.97 3.74
C GLY A 287 -29.06 34.45 3.46
N GLU A 288 -29.12 35.27 4.51
CA GLU A 288 -28.95 36.71 4.42
C GLU A 288 -28.07 37.23 5.56
N ALA A 289 -27.32 38.30 5.30
CA ALA A 289 -26.53 39.00 6.31
C ALA A 289 -26.46 40.51 6.05
N MET A 290 -26.69 41.28 7.12
CA MET A 290 -26.39 42.72 7.14
C MET A 290 -24.90 42.93 7.35
N PHE A 291 -24.30 43.88 6.62
CA PHE A 291 -22.90 44.25 6.78
C PHE A 291 -22.73 45.77 6.79
N THR A 292 -21.67 46.25 7.46
CA THR A 292 -21.28 47.66 7.51
C THR A 292 -19.81 47.79 7.18
N VAL A 293 -19.45 48.66 6.24
CA VAL A 293 -18.08 48.98 5.83
C VAL A 293 -17.68 50.29 6.50
N THR A 294 -16.54 50.29 7.19
CA THR A 294 -15.96 51.50 7.82
C THR A 294 -14.66 51.87 7.10
N GLY A 295 -14.36 53.18 7.01
CA GLY A 295 -13.26 53.69 6.17
C GLY A 295 -11.85 53.41 6.68
N ASP A 296 -11.70 52.71 7.80
CA ASP A 296 -10.46 52.38 8.51
C ASP A 296 -10.03 50.91 8.35
N GLU A 297 -10.75 50.09 7.57
CA GLU A 297 -10.48 48.66 7.38
C GLU A 297 -9.32 48.40 6.38
N THR A 298 -8.07 48.64 6.79
CA THR A 298 -6.86 48.53 5.92
C THR A 298 -6.40 47.10 5.55
N GLY A 299 -7.32 46.12 5.51
CA GLY A 299 -7.00 44.71 5.21
C GLY A 299 -8.06 43.93 4.44
N GLY A 300 -9.13 44.59 3.98
CA GLY A 300 -10.30 43.97 3.37
C GLY A 300 -11.22 43.30 4.40
N LYS A 301 -12.53 43.26 4.10
CA LYS A 301 -13.57 42.73 4.99
C LYS A 301 -14.14 41.44 4.41
N VAL A 302 -14.37 40.43 5.25
CA VAL A 302 -15.05 39.19 4.84
C VAL A 302 -16.43 39.10 5.50
N VAL A 303 -17.48 38.98 4.70
CA VAL A 303 -18.85 38.73 5.16
C VAL A 303 -19.18 37.25 4.90
N THR A 304 -19.47 36.50 5.97
CA THR A 304 -19.78 35.07 5.89
C THR A 304 -21.25 34.82 6.20
N ILE A 305 -21.94 34.08 5.33
CA ILE A 305 -23.35 33.67 5.51
C ILE A 305 -23.41 32.14 5.66
N ALA A 306 -23.86 31.64 6.80
CA ALA A 306 -24.10 30.21 6.99
C ALA A 306 -25.45 29.81 6.38
N LEU A 307 -25.43 28.91 5.40
CA LEU A 307 -26.63 28.27 4.86
C LEU A 307 -27.00 27.03 5.70
N PRO A 308 -28.28 26.59 5.70
CA PRO A 308 -28.66 25.28 6.24
C PRO A 308 -27.73 24.17 5.75
N GLU A 309 -27.38 23.21 6.62
CA GLU A 309 -26.51 22.10 6.26
C GLU A 309 -27.13 21.24 5.15
N MET A 310 -26.41 21.00 4.05
CA MET A 310 -26.89 20.19 2.93
C MET A 310 -26.93 18.71 3.32
N VAL A 311 -28.11 18.11 3.34
CA VAL A 311 -28.27 16.67 3.54
C VAL A 311 -28.68 16.06 2.21
N PRO A 312 -27.85 15.21 1.60
CA PRO A 312 -28.20 14.58 0.33
C PRO A 312 -29.32 13.57 0.52
N ASP A 313 -30.22 13.47 -0.47
CA ASP A 313 -31.30 12.50 -0.45
C ASP A 313 -30.78 11.06 -0.50
N ALA A 314 -31.39 10.19 0.30
CA ALA A 314 -31.09 8.76 0.30
C ALA A 314 -32.35 7.91 0.46
N THR A 315 -32.35 6.71 -0.12
CA THR A 315 -33.44 5.74 0.04
C THR A 315 -32.90 4.38 0.45
N LEU A 316 -33.73 3.59 1.15
CA LEU A 316 -33.47 2.20 1.49
C LEU A 316 -34.66 1.34 1.10
N ASP A 317 -34.38 0.28 0.35
CA ASP A 317 -35.32 -0.77 0.02
C ASP A 317 -34.79 -2.12 0.53
N ALA A 318 -35.49 -2.65 1.51
CA ALA A 318 -35.19 -3.91 2.18
C ALA A 318 -36.49 -4.67 2.45
N PRO A 319 -36.45 -6.02 2.51
CA PRO A 319 -37.61 -6.82 2.86
C PRO A 319 -38.19 -6.42 4.22
N ALA A 320 -39.50 -6.62 4.37
CA ALA A 320 -40.21 -6.26 5.60
C ALA A 320 -39.87 -7.18 6.79
N SER A 321 -39.38 -8.39 6.53
CA SER A 321 -38.96 -9.34 7.55
C SER A 321 -37.81 -10.23 7.08
N ALA A 322 -37.04 -10.78 8.02
CA ALA A 322 -35.95 -11.71 7.75
C ALA A 322 -35.63 -12.61 8.97
N PRO A 323 -35.13 -13.84 8.80
CA PRO A 323 -34.75 -14.68 9.93
C PRO A 323 -33.60 -14.11 10.77
N ALA A 324 -33.59 -14.40 12.07
CA ALA A 324 -32.52 -13.98 12.97
C ALA A 324 -31.14 -14.45 12.48
N GLY A 325 -30.16 -13.53 12.51
CA GLY A 325 -28.78 -13.80 12.05
C GLY A 325 -28.58 -13.86 10.53
N SER A 326 -29.65 -13.82 9.73
CA SER A 326 -29.58 -13.89 8.27
C SER A 326 -28.95 -12.64 7.62
N LEU A 327 -28.41 -12.80 6.41
CA LEU A 327 -27.98 -11.68 5.57
C LEU A 327 -29.16 -11.19 4.73
N VAL A 328 -29.47 -9.90 4.83
CA VAL A 328 -30.57 -9.27 4.10
C VAL A 328 -29.99 -8.44 2.96
N PRO A 329 -30.44 -8.64 1.71
CA PRO A 329 -30.09 -7.75 0.62
C PRO A 329 -30.81 -6.42 0.80
N VAL A 330 -30.04 -5.34 0.86
CA VAL A 330 -30.55 -3.98 0.99
C VAL A 330 -30.14 -3.18 -0.23
N ARG A 331 -31.13 -2.75 -1.02
CA ARG A 331 -30.92 -1.75 -2.07
C ARG A 331 -30.95 -0.38 -1.43
N TRP A 332 -30.10 0.50 -1.92
CA TRP A 332 -30.00 1.86 -1.40
C TRP A 332 -29.72 2.84 -2.54
N SER A 333 -30.06 4.10 -2.31
CA SER A 333 -29.63 5.22 -3.16
C SER A 333 -29.12 6.33 -2.27
N GLY A 334 -28.15 7.11 -2.72
CA GLY A 334 -27.58 8.25 -2.01
C GLY A 334 -26.09 8.42 -2.32
N PRO A 335 -25.33 9.20 -1.55
CA PRO A 335 -23.91 9.48 -1.81
C PRO A 335 -23.00 8.28 -1.53
N ASP A 336 -22.18 7.82 -2.47
CA ASP A 336 -21.26 6.69 -2.21
C ASP A 336 -19.86 7.14 -1.72
N GLY A 337 -19.85 7.89 -0.60
CA GLY A 337 -18.65 8.42 0.03
C GLY A 337 -17.73 7.34 0.61
N GLU A 338 -16.49 7.71 0.92
CA GLU A 338 -15.53 6.76 1.49
C GLU A 338 -15.91 6.41 2.92
N GLY A 339 -16.26 5.14 3.13
CA GLY A 339 -16.63 4.59 4.43
C GLY A 339 -18.12 4.70 4.76
N ASP A 340 -18.96 5.23 3.87
CA ASP A 340 -20.42 5.22 4.02
C ASP A 340 -20.94 3.79 4.13
N TYR A 341 -21.94 3.55 4.99
CA TYR A 341 -22.36 2.19 5.32
C TYR A 341 -23.85 2.05 5.62
N LEU A 342 -24.35 0.85 5.34
CA LEU A 342 -25.65 0.39 5.81
C LEU A 342 -25.47 -0.45 7.08
N SER A 343 -26.33 -0.28 8.06
CA SER A 343 -26.22 -0.99 9.34
C SER A 343 -27.55 -1.52 9.83
N SER A 344 -27.53 -2.63 10.58
CA SER A 344 -28.67 -3.11 11.36
C SER A 344 -28.55 -2.61 12.80
N SER A 345 -29.62 -2.03 13.32
CA SER A 345 -29.64 -1.36 14.62
C SER A 345 -30.97 -1.59 15.34
N ASN A 346 -30.96 -1.45 16.66
CA ASN A 346 -32.20 -1.31 17.41
C ASN A 346 -32.74 0.14 17.25
N LEU A 347 -34.04 0.32 17.40
CA LEU A 347 -34.73 1.61 17.30
C LEU A 347 -34.22 2.66 18.30
N ASP A 348 -33.73 2.21 19.47
CA ASP A 348 -33.27 3.10 20.55
C ASP A 348 -31.76 3.41 20.51
N MET A 349 -31.01 2.81 19.57
CA MET A 349 -29.55 3.00 19.46
C MET A 349 -29.19 4.39 18.90
N HIS A 350 -28.10 5.00 19.35
CA HIS A 350 -27.61 6.25 18.77
C HIS A 350 -27.18 6.07 17.30
N ASP A 351 -27.15 7.14 16.51
CA ASP A 351 -26.92 7.10 15.05
C ASP A 351 -25.59 6.45 14.61
N GLY A 352 -24.61 6.31 15.52
CA GLY A 352 -23.34 5.59 15.29
C GLY A 352 -23.26 4.18 15.88
N GLU A 353 -24.29 3.72 16.61
CA GLU A 353 -24.35 2.38 17.21
C GLU A 353 -25.10 1.42 16.26
N TYR A 354 -24.57 0.20 16.11
CA TYR A 354 -25.13 -0.84 15.26
C TYR A 354 -24.76 -2.24 15.79
N TYR A 355 -25.50 -3.27 15.34
CA TYR A 355 -25.11 -4.67 15.52
C TYR A 355 -24.09 -5.09 14.45
N HIS A 356 -24.43 -4.85 13.18
CA HIS A 356 -23.60 -5.15 12.03
C HIS A 356 -23.74 -4.05 10.98
N TYR A 357 -22.74 -3.93 10.11
CA TYR A 357 -22.74 -2.99 9.00
C TYR A 357 -22.09 -3.59 7.76
N GLY A 358 -22.42 -3.04 6.59
CA GLY A 358 -21.74 -3.28 5.32
C GLY A 358 -21.54 -1.96 4.60
N TYR A 359 -20.38 -1.76 3.97
CA TYR A 359 -20.08 -0.52 3.27
C TYR A 359 -20.87 -0.41 1.97
N THR A 360 -21.31 0.80 1.64
CA THR A 360 -22.04 1.09 0.39
C THR A 360 -21.18 0.87 -0.86
N ARG A 361 -19.84 0.97 -0.73
CA ARG A 361 -18.89 0.67 -1.81
C ARG A 361 -18.69 -0.82 -2.06
N ASP A 362 -18.96 -1.66 -1.07
CA ASP A 362 -18.86 -3.11 -1.18
C ASP A 362 -20.19 -3.67 -1.73
N THR A 363 -20.67 -3.07 -2.82
CA THR A 363 -21.94 -3.45 -3.46
C THR A 363 -21.70 -4.24 -4.74
N GLU A 364 -22.50 -5.29 -4.88
CA GLU A 364 -22.73 -5.97 -6.15
C GLU A 364 -24.13 -5.55 -6.62
N ASP A 365 -24.25 -4.97 -7.82
CA ASP A 365 -25.53 -4.48 -8.38
C ASP A 365 -26.32 -3.49 -7.49
N GLY A 366 -25.63 -2.66 -6.67
CA GLY A 366 -26.26 -1.66 -5.79
C GLY A 366 -26.97 -2.26 -4.57
N VAL A 367 -26.63 -3.50 -4.21
CA VAL A 367 -27.14 -4.21 -3.04
C VAL A 367 -26.02 -4.40 -2.02
N VAL A 368 -26.27 -4.02 -0.76
CA VAL A 368 -25.40 -4.37 0.38
C VAL A 368 -26.07 -5.48 1.16
N MET A 369 -25.33 -6.53 1.50
CA MET A 369 -25.81 -7.59 2.39
C MET A 369 -25.63 -7.17 3.85
N VAL A 370 -26.73 -6.82 4.52
CA VAL A 370 -26.72 -6.39 5.93
C VAL A 370 -27.18 -7.53 6.82
N ARG A 371 -26.36 -7.89 7.81
CA ARG A 371 -26.68 -8.99 8.74
C ARG A 371 -27.71 -8.56 9.79
N MET A 372 -28.75 -9.36 9.97
CA MET A 372 -29.77 -9.13 10.99
C MET A 372 -29.30 -9.56 12.38
N PRO A 373 -29.79 -8.90 13.45
CA PRO A 373 -29.56 -9.32 14.82
C PRO A 373 -29.92 -10.80 15.05
N PRO A 374 -29.26 -11.49 16.01
CA PRO A 374 -29.47 -12.91 16.28
C PRO A 374 -30.72 -13.20 17.13
N GLU A 375 -31.47 -12.17 17.50
CA GLU A 375 -32.70 -12.27 18.29
C GLU A 375 -33.89 -11.81 17.43
N ASP A 376 -35.07 -12.39 17.67
CA ASP A 376 -36.30 -11.97 17.03
C ASP A 376 -36.84 -10.65 17.62
N GLY A 377 -37.51 -9.85 16.80
CA GLY A 377 -38.03 -8.55 17.21
C GLY A 377 -38.07 -7.52 16.08
N ILE A 378 -38.45 -6.28 16.43
CA ILE A 378 -38.47 -5.16 15.47
C ILE A 378 -37.15 -4.40 15.55
N PHE A 379 -36.47 -4.31 14.42
CA PHE A 379 -35.21 -3.61 14.25
C PHE A 379 -35.30 -2.61 13.10
N GLU A 380 -34.22 -1.88 12.85
CA GLU A 380 -34.11 -1.02 11.67
C GLU A 380 -32.77 -1.16 10.96
N ILE A 381 -32.82 -0.94 9.66
CA ILE A 381 -31.68 -0.77 8.78
C ILE A 381 -31.48 0.73 8.57
N ARG A 382 -30.26 1.21 8.77
CA ARG A 382 -29.88 2.62 8.64
C ARG A 382 -28.85 2.78 7.54
N TYR A 383 -28.98 3.85 6.77
CA TYR A 383 -27.92 4.32 5.88
C TYR A 383 -27.22 5.48 6.57
N VAL A 384 -25.93 5.31 6.85
CA VAL A 384 -25.10 6.24 7.61
C VAL A 384 -23.97 6.79 6.73
N LEU A 385 -23.84 8.12 6.68
CA LEU A 385 -22.66 8.79 6.16
C LEU A 385 -21.51 8.69 7.15
N ASN A 386 -20.32 8.42 6.62
CA ASN A 386 -19.06 8.43 7.34
C ASN A 386 -18.56 9.86 7.55
N SER A 387 -19.30 10.60 8.38
CA SER A 387 -18.95 11.93 8.87
C SER A 387 -18.59 11.89 10.35
N SER A 388 -18.02 12.97 10.88
CA SER A 388 -17.77 13.13 12.31
C SER A 388 -18.60 14.29 12.85
N PRO A 389 -19.75 14.05 13.53
CA PRO A 389 -20.32 12.75 13.91
C PRO A 389 -21.03 12.02 12.74
N PRO A 390 -21.23 10.68 12.83
CA PRO A 390 -21.91 9.91 11.79
C PRO A 390 -23.36 10.35 11.64
N LYS A 391 -23.85 10.43 10.39
CA LYS A 391 -25.16 11.02 10.07
C LYS A 391 -26.05 10.02 9.32
N VAL A 392 -27.22 9.70 9.87
CA VAL A 392 -28.18 8.79 9.23
C VAL A 392 -29.01 9.52 8.16
N LEU A 393 -28.92 9.08 6.91
CA LEU A 393 -29.67 9.63 5.78
C LEU A 393 -31.03 8.95 5.54
N ALA A 394 -31.11 7.64 5.79
CA ALA A 394 -32.34 6.87 5.61
C ALA A 394 -32.48 5.78 6.68
N ARG A 395 -33.73 5.45 7.03
CA ARG A 395 -34.09 4.39 7.99
C ARG A 395 -35.17 3.49 7.40
N ARG A 396 -35.09 2.19 7.64
CA ARG A 396 -36.07 1.18 7.21
C ARG A 396 -36.28 0.14 8.31
N GLN A 397 -37.48 0.06 8.87
CA GLN A 397 -37.81 -0.98 9.85
C GLN A 397 -37.89 -2.36 9.20
N ILE A 398 -37.49 -3.39 9.96
CA ILE A 398 -37.55 -4.80 9.57
C ILE A 398 -37.90 -5.67 10.78
N GLU A 399 -38.79 -6.64 10.56
CA GLU A 399 -39.16 -7.65 11.56
C GLU A 399 -38.22 -8.86 11.45
N VAL A 400 -37.43 -9.10 12.50
CA VAL A 400 -36.56 -10.27 12.58
C VAL A 400 -37.34 -11.45 13.15
N THR A 401 -37.43 -12.55 12.41
CA THR A 401 -38.21 -13.73 12.78
C THR A 401 -37.35 -14.79 13.49
N PRO A 402 -37.93 -15.60 14.40
CA PRO A 402 -37.20 -16.65 15.10
C PRO A 402 -36.78 -17.79 14.14
N LEU A 403 -35.68 -18.47 14.46
CA LEU A 403 -35.18 -19.62 13.72
C LEU A 403 -35.87 -20.92 14.16
N ASP A 404 -36.20 -21.79 13.21
CA ASP A 404 -36.70 -23.15 13.48
C ASP A 404 -35.54 -24.16 13.47
N ILE A 405 -34.96 -24.39 14.65
CA ILE A 405 -33.78 -25.25 14.83
C ILE A 405 -34.16 -26.50 15.61
N THR A 406 -33.83 -27.67 15.08
CA THR A 406 -33.97 -28.94 15.80
C THR A 406 -32.60 -29.60 15.98
N LEU A 407 -32.42 -30.27 17.13
CA LEU A 407 -31.18 -30.96 17.48
C LEU A 407 -31.49 -32.42 17.78
N THR A 408 -30.74 -33.31 17.13
CA THR A 408 -30.78 -34.75 17.35
C THR A 408 -29.44 -35.18 17.93
N PRO A 409 -29.35 -35.42 19.25
CA PRO A 409 -28.11 -35.87 19.86
C PRO A 409 -27.62 -37.22 19.28
N PRO A 410 -26.31 -37.48 19.31
CA PRO A 410 -25.73 -38.71 18.78
C PRO A 410 -26.19 -39.96 19.54
N ASP A 411 -26.59 -40.99 18.81
CA ASP A 411 -26.90 -42.31 19.36
C ASP A 411 -25.62 -43.02 19.85
N GLY A 412 -25.63 -43.50 21.10
CA GLY A 412 -24.51 -44.27 21.64
C GLY A 412 -23.23 -43.45 21.87
N ALA A 413 -23.36 -42.23 22.38
CA ALA A 413 -22.23 -41.35 22.72
C ALA A 413 -21.30 -41.99 23.77
N VAL A 414 -20.11 -42.44 23.33
CA VAL A 414 -19.10 -43.07 24.19
C VAL A 414 -17.96 -42.07 24.45
N ILE A 415 -17.43 -42.01 25.68
CA ILE A 415 -16.34 -41.09 26.06
C ILE A 415 -15.18 -41.09 25.05
N GLY A 416 -14.71 -39.90 24.66
CA GLY A 416 -13.56 -39.71 23.78
C GLY A 416 -13.75 -40.15 22.32
N THR A 417 -14.92 -40.66 21.93
CA THR A 417 -15.21 -41.04 20.54
C THR A 417 -15.79 -39.88 19.74
N GLU A 418 -15.59 -39.89 18.42
CA GLU A 418 -16.30 -38.99 17.51
C GLU A 418 -17.66 -39.61 17.15
N ALA A 419 -18.75 -38.89 17.42
CA ALA A 419 -20.10 -39.31 17.07
C ALA A 419 -20.78 -38.30 16.15
N ARG A 420 -21.93 -38.68 15.59
CA ARG A 420 -22.67 -37.88 14.60
C ARG A 420 -23.91 -37.25 15.25
N ALA A 421 -23.88 -35.93 15.44
CA ALA A 421 -24.99 -35.16 15.97
C ALA A 421 -25.83 -34.59 14.81
N GLY A 422 -27.11 -34.94 14.76
CA GLY A 422 -28.03 -34.40 13.77
C GLY A 422 -28.55 -33.02 14.15
N TRP A 423 -28.82 -32.17 13.17
CA TRP A 423 -29.32 -30.83 13.38
C TRP A 423 -30.08 -30.32 12.15
N THR A 424 -31.10 -29.49 12.36
CA THR A 424 -31.75 -28.70 11.30
C THR A 424 -31.69 -27.23 11.67
N GLY A 425 -31.49 -26.36 10.71
CA GLY A 425 -31.36 -24.92 10.91
C GLY A 425 -30.65 -24.27 9.73
N PRO A 426 -30.39 -22.96 9.77
CA PRO A 426 -29.49 -22.34 8.80
C PRO A 426 -28.07 -22.95 8.90
N ASP A 427 -27.29 -22.92 7.83
CA ASP A 427 -25.84 -23.21 7.86
C ASP A 427 -25.09 -21.91 7.57
N TYR A 428 -25.28 -20.89 8.41
CA TYR A 428 -24.57 -19.64 8.17
C TYR A 428 -23.07 -19.83 8.42
N GLU A 429 -22.26 -19.09 7.68
CA GLU A 429 -20.81 -19.20 7.78
C GLU A 429 -20.34 -19.04 9.24
N GLY A 430 -19.67 -20.08 9.73
CA GLY A 430 -19.12 -20.11 11.08
C GLY A 430 -20.08 -20.58 12.17
N ASP A 431 -21.31 -20.97 11.85
CA ASP A 431 -22.22 -21.63 12.80
C ASP A 431 -21.64 -22.97 13.27
N TYR A 432 -21.93 -23.35 14.52
CA TYR A 432 -21.33 -24.53 15.14
C TYR A 432 -22.20 -25.15 16.23
N LEU A 433 -22.10 -26.46 16.36
CA LEU A 433 -22.62 -27.24 17.47
C LEU A 433 -21.59 -27.28 18.61
N THR A 434 -22.07 -27.30 19.85
CA THR A 434 -21.21 -27.50 21.03
C THR A 434 -21.81 -28.54 21.97
N ILE A 435 -20.95 -29.26 22.71
CA ILE A 435 -21.38 -30.07 23.87
C ILE A 435 -20.92 -29.34 25.12
N ALA A 436 -21.85 -29.06 26.02
CA ALA A 436 -21.59 -28.38 27.29
C ALA A 436 -22.34 -29.08 28.42
N ARG A 437 -22.01 -28.76 29.67
CA ARG A 437 -22.83 -29.22 30.79
C ARG A 437 -24.11 -28.38 30.89
N PRO A 438 -25.24 -28.93 31.35
CA PRO A 438 -26.50 -28.18 31.45
C PRO A 438 -26.39 -26.88 32.28
N GLU A 439 -25.49 -26.85 33.26
CA GLU A 439 -25.22 -25.69 34.12
C GLU A 439 -24.21 -24.67 33.55
N ASP A 440 -23.56 -24.96 32.43
CA ASP A 440 -22.53 -24.09 31.85
C ASP A 440 -23.10 -22.86 31.17
N GLU A 441 -22.45 -21.71 31.34
CA GLU A 441 -22.75 -20.47 30.60
C GLU A 441 -22.65 -20.66 29.08
N ALA A 442 -23.34 -19.83 28.29
CA ALA A 442 -23.47 -20.00 26.83
C ALA A 442 -22.14 -20.08 26.07
N GLY A 443 -21.11 -19.37 26.53
CA GLY A 443 -19.77 -19.38 25.90
C GLY A 443 -18.86 -20.52 26.35
N LYS A 444 -19.28 -21.35 27.30
CA LYS A 444 -18.50 -22.46 27.84
C LYS A 444 -19.01 -23.79 27.29
N TYR A 445 -18.10 -24.59 26.77
CA TYR A 445 -18.37 -25.91 26.20
C TYR A 445 -17.16 -26.82 26.42
N GLU A 446 -17.38 -28.14 26.37
CA GLU A 446 -16.36 -29.18 26.45
C GLU A 446 -15.76 -29.45 25.06
N THR A 447 -16.60 -29.43 24.02
CA THR A 447 -16.19 -29.66 22.61
C THR A 447 -17.12 -28.93 21.64
N TYR A 448 -16.72 -28.84 20.37
CA TYR A 448 -17.52 -28.21 19.32
C TYR A 448 -17.26 -28.82 17.93
N ALA A 449 -18.19 -28.58 17.01
CA ALA A 449 -18.09 -28.95 15.60
C ALA A 449 -18.83 -27.92 14.73
N TYR A 450 -18.24 -27.47 13.62
CA TYR A 450 -18.92 -26.55 12.70
C TYR A 450 -20.09 -27.23 11.98
N THR A 451 -21.18 -26.50 11.78
CA THR A 451 -22.36 -26.98 11.01
C THR A 451 -22.00 -27.25 9.55
N SER A 452 -21.03 -26.52 9.00
CA SER A 452 -20.47 -26.72 7.65
C SER A 452 -19.84 -28.11 7.43
N ALA A 453 -19.64 -28.90 8.49
CA ALA A 453 -19.23 -30.30 8.40
C ALA A 453 -20.37 -31.24 7.95
N GLY A 454 -21.57 -30.70 7.74
CA GLY A 454 -22.77 -31.38 7.27
C GLY A 454 -23.71 -31.81 8.40
N ASP A 455 -24.92 -32.22 8.02
CA ASP A 455 -25.88 -32.90 8.91
C ASP A 455 -25.90 -34.41 8.58
N PRO A 456 -25.57 -35.31 9.52
CA PRO A 456 -25.15 -35.03 10.90
C PRO A 456 -23.65 -34.66 11.02
N ALA A 457 -23.37 -33.70 11.92
CA ALA A 457 -22.02 -33.17 12.14
C ALA A 457 -21.16 -34.09 13.03
N PRO A 458 -19.86 -34.27 12.74
CA PRO A 458 -18.95 -35.04 13.58
C PRO A 458 -18.54 -34.24 14.82
N ILE A 459 -18.84 -34.74 16.02
CA ILE A 459 -18.52 -34.08 17.28
C ILE A 459 -17.91 -35.06 18.28
N VAL A 460 -16.83 -34.66 18.94
CA VAL A 460 -16.05 -35.52 19.86
C VAL A 460 -16.67 -35.54 21.26
N MET A 461 -16.91 -36.71 21.83
CA MET A 461 -17.53 -36.85 23.14
C MET A 461 -16.59 -36.51 24.30
N PRO A 462 -17.10 -35.81 25.34
CA PRO A 462 -16.35 -35.51 26.57
C PRO A 462 -15.68 -36.73 27.21
N ALA A 463 -14.61 -36.50 27.99
CA ALA A 463 -13.81 -37.55 28.62
C ALA A 463 -14.49 -38.19 29.84
N MET A 464 -15.49 -37.53 30.41
CA MET A 464 -16.21 -38.01 31.59
C MET A 464 -17.63 -38.45 31.19
N PRO A 465 -18.09 -39.62 31.64
CA PRO A 465 -19.48 -40.02 31.44
C PRO A 465 -20.42 -39.11 32.24
N GLY A 466 -21.63 -38.92 31.75
CA GLY A 466 -22.63 -38.05 32.39
C GLY A 466 -23.61 -37.46 31.40
N THR A 467 -24.54 -36.65 31.92
CA THR A 467 -25.52 -35.93 31.11
C THR A 467 -24.94 -34.61 30.61
N TYR A 468 -25.02 -34.39 29.30
CA TYR A 468 -24.57 -33.19 28.62
C TYR A 468 -25.70 -32.56 27.79
N GLU A 469 -25.46 -31.34 27.34
CA GLU A 469 -26.33 -30.58 26.46
C GLU A 469 -25.60 -30.32 25.13
N LEU A 470 -26.22 -30.75 24.03
CA LEU A 470 -25.88 -30.34 22.67
C LEU A 470 -26.52 -28.96 22.41
N ARG A 471 -25.74 -28.00 21.93
CA ARG A 471 -26.21 -26.63 21.66
C ARG A 471 -25.90 -26.25 20.21
N TYR A 472 -26.85 -25.61 19.55
CA TYR A 472 -26.63 -24.94 18.27
C TYR A 472 -26.24 -23.47 18.53
N VAL A 473 -25.12 -23.02 17.98
CA VAL A 473 -24.57 -21.68 18.20
C VAL A 473 -24.41 -20.95 16.88
N LEU A 474 -25.00 -19.75 16.79
CA LEU A 474 -24.81 -18.85 15.66
C LEU A 474 -23.40 -18.26 15.69
N GLY A 475 -22.59 -18.50 14.66
CA GLY A 475 -21.18 -18.18 14.58
C GLY A 475 -20.88 -16.69 14.71
N ALA A 476 -21.66 -15.88 14.01
CA ALA A 476 -21.47 -14.43 13.95
C ALA A 476 -21.72 -13.72 15.31
N SER A 477 -22.62 -14.24 16.15
CA SER A 477 -23.04 -13.61 17.41
C SER A 477 -22.65 -14.39 18.67
N ARG A 478 -22.29 -15.66 18.53
CA ARG A 478 -22.14 -16.65 19.61
C ARG A 478 -23.42 -16.89 20.42
N HIS A 479 -24.58 -16.55 19.86
CA HIS A 479 -25.87 -16.78 20.50
C HIS A 479 -26.24 -18.28 20.42
N VAL A 480 -26.68 -18.86 21.53
CA VAL A 480 -27.15 -20.25 21.60
C VAL A 480 -28.61 -20.31 21.18
N ALA A 481 -28.88 -20.75 19.96
CA ALA A 481 -30.20 -20.72 19.35
C ALA A 481 -31.04 -21.99 19.63
N ALA A 482 -30.43 -23.14 19.93
CA ALA A 482 -31.14 -24.35 20.35
C ALA A 482 -30.31 -25.22 21.32
N ARG A 483 -31.00 -26.10 22.06
CA ARG A 483 -30.45 -26.97 23.10
C ARG A 483 -31.13 -28.35 23.10
N ALA A 484 -30.37 -29.43 23.33
CA ALA A 484 -30.90 -30.79 23.52
C ALA A 484 -30.02 -31.61 24.50
N LEU A 485 -30.65 -32.31 25.46
CA LEU A 485 -29.94 -33.12 26.45
C LEU A 485 -29.66 -34.55 25.96
N PHE A 486 -28.52 -35.13 26.36
CA PHE A 486 -28.16 -36.54 26.10
C PHE A 486 -27.12 -37.06 27.11
N ASP A 487 -26.93 -38.38 27.16
CA ASP A 487 -25.98 -39.04 28.06
C ASP A 487 -24.75 -39.57 27.29
N VAL A 488 -23.57 -39.36 27.86
CA VAL A 488 -22.30 -39.96 27.42
C VAL A 488 -21.95 -41.13 28.33
N VAL A 489 -21.72 -42.31 27.74
CA VAL A 489 -21.44 -43.56 28.47
C VAL A 489 -19.95 -43.92 28.46
N GLU A 490 -19.52 -44.72 29.44
CA GLU A 490 -18.13 -45.19 29.58
C GLU A 490 -17.74 -46.23 28.50
N THR A 491 -16.43 -46.39 28.26
CA THR A 491 -15.86 -47.37 27.31
C THR A 491 -14.93 -48.36 28.00
N SER A 492 -14.82 -49.58 27.47
CA SER A 492 -13.85 -50.58 27.94
C SER A 492 -12.48 -50.29 27.34
N ILE A 493 -11.46 -50.10 28.19
CA ILE A 493 -10.10 -49.76 27.75
C ILE A 493 -9.13 -50.81 28.28
N SER A 494 -8.28 -51.32 27.40
CA SER A 494 -7.22 -52.27 27.75
C SER A 494 -5.88 -51.82 27.17
N VAL A 495 -4.80 -52.00 27.93
CA VAL A 495 -3.42 -51.82 27.46
C VAL A 495 -2.66 -53.07 27.84
N THR A 496 -1.87 -53.59 26.90
CA THR A 496 -1.04 -54.77 27.07
C THR A 496 0.42 -54.40 26.78
N ALA A 497 1.23 -54.49 27.83
CA ALA A 497 2.67 -54.22 27.83
C ALA A 497 3.41 -55.40 28.49
N PRO A 498 4.69 -55.64 28.18
CA PRO A 498 5.50 -56.62 28.91
C PRO A 498 5.72 -56.19 30.37
N GLU A 499 5.83 -57.14 31.29
CA GLU A 499 6.09 -56.86 32.72
C GLU A 499 7.48 -56.25 32.95
N THR A 500 8.46 -56.59 32.10
CA THR A 500 9.84 -56.11 32.19
C THR A 500 10.41 -55.77 30.81
N ALA A 501 11.23 -54.72 30.73
CA ALA A 501 12.00 -54.39 29.52
C ALA A 501 13.34 -53.73 29.88
N PRO A 502 14.36 -53.75 29.01
CA PRO A 502 15.58 -52.97 29.22
C PRO A 502 15.26 -51.46 29.19
N GLU A 503 15.87 -50.68 30.08
CA GLU A 503 15.81 -49.21 30.04
C GLU A 503 16.31 -48.68 28.68
N GLY A 504 15.77 -47.58 28.18
CA GLY A 504 16.14 -47.02 26.87
C GLY A 504 15.62 -47.78 25.64
N ALA A 505 15.14 -49.03 25.78
CA ALA A 505 14.69 -49.84 24.65
C ALA A 505 13.36 -49.35 24.04
N THR A 506 13.13 -49.67 22.77
CA THR A 506 11.81 -49.47 22.12
C THR A 506 11.01 -50.77 22.16
N ILE A 507 9.85 -50.75 22.81
CA ILE A 507 8.94 -51.90 22.93
C ILE A 507 7.64 -51.71 22.14
N LYS A 508 6.93 -52.80 21.87
CA LYS A 508 5.61 -52.76 21.22
C LYS A 508 4.51 -52.83 22.28
N ILE A 509 3.54 -51.92 22.23
CA ILE A 509 2.39 -51.84 23.14
C ILE A 509 1.10 -52.07 22.37
N SER A 510 0.33 -53.08 22.76
CA SER A 510 -1.04 -53.31 22.26
C SER A 510 -2.05 -52.60 23.16
N TRP A 511 -3.14 -52.14 22.58
CA TRP A 511 -4.21 -51.43 23.29
C TRP A 511 -5.57 -51.59 22.59
N GLU A 512 -6.64 -51.44 23.36
CA GLU A 512 -8.03 -51.31 22.91
C GLU A 512 -8.66 -50.11 23.63
N GLY A 513 -9.33 -49.23 22.88
CA GLY A 513 -9.89 -47.97 23.39
C GLY A 513 -10.29 -47.04 22.25
N PRO A 514 -10.75 -45.82 22.55
CA PRO A 514 -11.10 -44.82 21.53
C PRO A 514 -9.85 -44.35 20.75
N ASP A 515 -9.78 -44.49 19.43
CA ASP A 515 -8.63 -43.97 18.66
C ASP A 515 -8.82 -42.48 18.29
N GLY A 516 -8.98 -41.63 19.31
CA GLY A 516 -9.15 -40.20 19.10
C GLY A 516 -7.94 -39.58 18.40
N LYS A 517 -8.16 -38.52 17.61
CA LYS A 517 -7.14 -37.90 16.74
C LYS A 517 -5.81 -37.62 17.44
N ASN A 518 -5.80 -37.35 18.75
CA ASN A 518 -4.61 -37.03 19.53
C ASN A 518 -4.38 -37.95 20.73
N ASP A 519 -5.07 -39.08 20.80
CA ASP A 519 -4.93 -40.03 21.90
C ASP A 519 -3.53 -40.65 21.84
N TYR A 520 -2.95 -40.97 23.00
CA TYR A 520 -1.58 -41.46 23.08
C TYR A 520 -1.35 -42.40 24.24
N ILE A 521 -0.37 -43.28 24.05
CA ILE A 521 0.18 -44.12 25.10
C ILE A 521 1.48 -43.50 25.57
N SER A 522 1.61 -43.34 26.88
CA SER A 522 2.82 -42.79 27.50
C SER A 522 3.40 -43.73 28.54
N ILE A 523 4.66 -43.50 28.91
CA ILE A 523 5.30 -44.12 30.06
C ILE A 523 5.68 -43.04 31.07
N ALA A 524 5.43 -43.30 32.35
CA ALA A 524 5.79 -42.41 33.44
C ALA A 524 6.24 -43.22 34.67
N ALA A 525 7.02 -42.63 35.57
CA ALA A 525 7.28 -43.23 36.88
C ALA A 525 5.95 -43.48 37.64
N VAL A 526 5.88 -44.56 38.44
CA VAL A 526 4.63 -45.05 39.11
C VAL A 526 3.87 -43.97 39.89
N ASP A 527 4.56 -42.98 40.47
CA ASP A 527 3.96 -41.90 41.26
C ASP A 527 3.97 -40.52 40.56
N ALA A 528 4.22 -40.47 39.25
CA ALA A 528 4.25 -39.20 38.51
C ALA A 528 2.84 -38.59 38.37
N PRO A 529 2.68 -37.25 38.41
CA PRO A 529 1.41 -36.61 38.06
C PRO A 529 0.91 -37.01 36.66
N ASP A 530 -0.41 -37.04 36.45
CA ASP A 530 -1.02 -37.52 35.18
C ASP A 530 -0.58 -36.73 33.94
N ASN A 531 -0.32 -35.43 34.10
CA ASN A 531 0.17 -34.57 33.03
C ASN A 531 1.67 -34.69 32.74
N LYS A 532 2.39 -35.55 33.49
CA LYS A 532 3.83 -35.78 33.34
C LYS A 532 4.08 -37.20 32.86
N TYR A 533 4.88 -37.31 31.81
CA TYR A 533 5.37 -38.57 31.27
C TYR A 533 6.84 -38.41 30.87
N ASP A 534 7.54 -39.54 30.73
CA ASP A 534 8.93 -39.60 30.29
C ASP A 534 9.02 -39.77 28.76
N ALA A 535 8.10 -40.54 28.17
CA ALA A 535 7.97 -40.70 26.73
C ALA A 535 6.52 -41.05 26.32
N TYR A 536 6.16 -40.84 25.05
CA TYR A 536 4.84 -41.16 24.54
C TYR A 536 4.82 -41.49 23.04
N THR A 537 3.73 -42.08 22.58
CA THR A 537 3.45 -42.37 21.16
C THR A 537 1.95 -42.32 20.93
N TYR A 538 1.51 -41.69 19.84
CA TYR A 538 0.09 -41.55 19.52
C TYR A 538 -0.55 -42.89 19.16
N THR A 539 -1.82 -43.09 19.54
CA THR A 539 -2.59 -44.31 19.27
C THR A 539 -2.80 -44.54 17.76
N ARG A 540 -2.90 -43.47 16.97
CA ARG A 540 -3.00 -43.53 15.49
C ARG A 540 -1.87 -44.29 14.78
N GLU A 541 -0.75 -44.54 15.47
CA GLU A 541 0.34 -45.40 14.97
C GLU A 541 -0.05 -46.90 14.97
N GLY A 542 -1.25 -47.22 15.43
CA GLY A 542 -1.87 -48.54 15.42
C GLY A 542 -1.74 -49.29 16.74
N SER A 543 -2.38 -50.46 16.79
CA SER A 543 -2.27 -51.42 17.90
C SER A 543 -1.71 -52.74 17.34
N PRO A 544 -0.45 -53.13 17.65
CA PRO A 544 0.47 -52.48 18.58
C PRO A 544 1.24 -51.27 18.01
N LEU A 545 1.52 -50.27 18.86
CA LEU A 545 2.43 -49.13 18.58
C LEU A 545 3.82 -49.35 19.18
N LYS A 546 4.83 -48.57 18.75
CA LYS A 546 6.20 -48.59 19.29
C LYS A 546 6.40 -47.47 20.30
N LEU A 547 6.83 -47.78 21.53
CA LEU A 547 7.13 -46.81 22.58
C LEU A 547 8.58 -46.97 23.05
N THR A 548 9.35 -45.87 23.04
CA THR A 548 10.73 -45.83 23.56
C THR A 548 10.72 -45.56 25.06
N LEU A 549 11.41 -46.39 25.82
CA LEU A 549 11.45 -46.35 27.28
C LEU A 549 12.53 -45.35 27.75
N PRO A 550 12.36 -44.71 28.91
CA PRO A 550 13.38 -43.83 29.49
C PRO A 550 14.61 -44.59 30.00
N MET A 551 15.72 -43.87 30.21
CA MET A 551 16.87 -44.38 30.95
C MET A 551 16.63 -44.19 32.45
N GLY A 552 16.84 -45.25 33.24
CA GLY A 552 16.51 -45.30 34.66
C GLY A 552 15.84 -46.62 35.02
N ALA A 553 16.61 -47.59 35.50
CA ALA A 553 16.06 -48.85 35.99
C ALA A 553 15.13 -48.62 37.19
N GLY A 554 13.98 -49.30 37.22
CA GLY A 554 12.98 -49.13 38.27
C GLY A 554 11.55 -49.41 37.83
N GLY A 555 10.58 -49.09 38.69
CA GLY A 555 9.16 -49.25 38.41
C GLY A 555 8.59 -48.05 37.66
N TYR A 556 7.90 -48.32 36.56
CA TYR A 556 7.17 -47.37 35.73
C TYR A 556 5.76 -47.88 35.48
N GLU A 557 4.93 -47.03 34.90
CA GLU A 557 3.62 -47.39 34.38
C GLU A 557 3.41 -46.85 32.96
N ILE A 558 2.81 -47.68 32.12
CA ILE A 558 2.28 -47.31 30.81
C ILE A 558 0.87 -46.78 31.00
N ARG A 559 0.59 -45.59 30.44
CA ARG A 559 -0.68 -44.88 30.57
C ARG A 559 -1.35 -44.73 29.21
N TYR A 560 -2.64 -45.04 29.15
CA TYR A 560 -3.48 -44.65 28.03
C TYR A 560 -4.08 -43.28 28.30
N VAL A 561 -3.88 -42.32 27.40
CA VAL A 561 -4.23 -40.91 27.63
C VAL A 561 -5.05 -40.36 26.46
N LEU A 562 -6.19 -39.74 26.77
CA LEU A 562 -7.00 -39.05 25.77
C LEU A 562 -6.33 -37.75 25.30
N GLY A 563 -6.38 -37.49 24.01
CA GLY A 563 -5.78 -36.34 23.37
C GLY A 563 -6.54 -35.03 23.57
N GLN A 564 -7.85 -35.12 23.88
CA GLN A 564 -8.72 -33.95 24.03
C GLN A 564 -8.39 -33.12 25.29
N ASP A 565 -8.19 -33.77 26.44
CA ASP A 565 -8.00 -33.12 27.74
C ASP A 565 -6.86 -33.71 28.59
N ARG A 566 -6.15 -34.71 28.07
CA ARG A 566 -5.08 -35.46 28.75
C ARG A 566 -5.55 -36.34 29.91
N THR A 567 -6.83 -36.72 29.94
CA THR A 567 -7.33 -37.66 30.96
C THR A 567 -6.71 -39.06 30.76
N VAL A 568 -6.20 -39.65 31.86
CA VAL A 568 -5.60 -40.99 31.88
C VAL A 568 -6.69 -42.04 32.14
N LEU A 569 -6.91 -42.94 31.17
CA LEU A 569 -7.99 -43.92 31.24
C LEU A 569 -7.54 -45.34 31.65
N ALA A 570 -6.28 -45.70 31.43
CA ALA A 570 -5.72 -46.99 31.87
C ALA A 570 -4.27 -46.85 32.30
N ARG A 571 -3.84 -47.71 33.23
CA ARG A 571 -2.46 -47.78 33.78
C ARG A 571 -2.00 -49.24 33.81
N VAL A 572 -0.80 -49.52 33.33
CA VAL A 572 -0.19 -50.86 33.33
C VAL A 572 1.23 -50.77 33.86
N PRO A 573 1.60 -51.48 34.94
CA PRO A 573 2.95 -51.42 35.50
C PRO A 573 3.97 -52.11 34.58
N ILE A 574 5.19 -51.58 34.54
CA ILE A 574 6.35 -52.16 33.86
C ILE A 574 7.62 -51.90 34.68
N THR A 575 8.52 -52.89 34.75
CA THR A 575 9.83 -52.73 35.40
C THR A 575 10.94 -52.58 34.37
N LEU A 576 11.67 -51.47 34.41
CA LEU A 576 12.85 -51.24 33.56
C LEU A 576 14.09 -51.87 34.19
N THR A 577 14.80 -52.68 33.39
CA THR A 577 16.03 -53.37 33.78
C THR A 577 17.26 -52.60 33.28
N PRO A 578 18.34 -52.54 34.06
CA PRO A 578 19.52 -51.75 33.70
C PRO A 578 20.25 -52.33 32.49
N VAL A 579 20.82 -51.47 31.64
CA VAL A 579 21.69 -51.85 30.52
C VAL A 579 23.16 -51.50 30.80
N THR A 580 24.08 -52.23 30.18
CA THR A 580 25.53 -52.01 30.33
C THR A 580 26.21 -51.91 28.98
N ALA A 581 27.33 -51.17 28.90
CA ALA A 581 28.20 -51.13 27.73
C ALA A 581 29.67 -51.35 28.10
N THR A 582 30.52 -51.64 27.12
CA THR A 582 31.97 -51.72 27.22
C THR A 582 32.65 -51.00 26.05
N LEU A 583 33.87 -50.52 26.26
CA LEU A 583 34.67 -49.80 25.27
C LEU A 583 36.06 -50.42 25.16
N ASP A 584 36.57 -50.53 23.94
CA ASP A 584 37.94 -50.95 23.64
C ASP A 584 38.66 -50.05 22.62
N ALA A 585 39.87 -49.62 22.98
CA ALA A 585 40.69 -48.68 22.23
C ALA A 585 42.14 -48.77 22.70
N VAL A 586 43.10 -48.34 21.86
CA VAL A 586 44.52 -48.28 22.28
C VAL A 586 44.70 -47.30 23.46
N GLU A 587 45.62 -47.63 24.38
CA GLU A 587 45.85 -46.85 25.61
C GLU A 587 46.49 -45.48 25.35
N THR A 588 47.32 -45.37 24.31
CA THR A 588 48.04 -44.14 23.95
C THR A 588 47.77 -43.75 22.51
N ILE A 589 47.43 -42.48 22.28
CA ILE A 589 47.08 -41.92 20.96
C ILE A 589 47.81 -40.59 20.76
N ALA A 590 48.32 -40.32 19.56
CA ALA A 590 48.94 -39.02 19.28
C ALA A 590 47.87 -37.92 19.18
N ALA A 591 48.17 -36.72 19.71
CA ALA A 591 47.29 -35.56 19.62
C ALA A 591 46.83 -35.29 18.18
N GLY A 592 45.55 -34.99 18.00
CA GLY A 592 44.91 -34.77 16.70
C GLY A 592 44.63 -36.03 15.86
N SER A 593 45.33 -37.15 16.08
CA SER A 593 45.15 -38.37 15.27
C SER A 593 43.77 -39.02 15.46
N THR A 594 43.33 -39.86 14.51
CA THR A 594 42.02 -40.53 14.60
C THR A 594 42.01 -41.64 15.65
N ILE A 595 41.20 -41.47 16.69
CA ILE A 595 40.83 -42.49 17.66
C ILE A 595 39.89 -43.50 16.98
N SER A 596 40.15 -44.80 17.18
CA SER A 596 39.26 -45.89 16.77
C SER A 596 38.83 -46.68 18.00
N VAL A 597 37.53 -46.67 18.31
CA VAL A 597 36.97 -47.29 19.51
C VAL A 597 35.98 -48.39 19.12
N THR A 598 36.29 -49.63 19.45
CA THR A 598 35.30 -50.72 19.40
C THR A 598 34.45 -50.67 20.67
N TRP A 599 33.18 -51.05 20.54
CA TRP A 599 32.23 -50.97 21.65
C TRP A 599 31.27 -52.16 21.64
N ASP A 600 30.75 -52.53 22.80
CA ASP A 600 29.65 -53.49 22.97
C ASP A 600 28.63 -52.85 23.90
N GLY A 601 27.37 -52.78 23.50
CA GLY A 601 26.37 -51.97 24.19
C GLY A 601 25.00 -52.03 23.51
N PRO A 602 24.01 -51.28 24.02
CA PRO A 602 22.63 -51.37 23.54
C PRO A 602 22.42 -50.95 22.07
N ASP A 603 23.26 -50.06 21.54
CA ASP A 603 23.16 -49.48 20.19
C ASP A 603 21.76 -48.93 19.89
N TYR A 604 21.19 -48.19 20.85
CA TYR A 604 19.92 -47.52 20.63
C TYR A 604 20.09 -46.36 19.64
N ASP A 605 18.96 -45.88 19.10
CA ASP A 605 18.98 -44.86 18.05
C ASP A 605 19.79 -43.63 18.51
N ARG A 606 20.87 -43.36 17.77
CA ARG A 606 21.83 -42.26 17.98
C ARG A 606 22.65 -42.35 19.26
N ASP A 607 22.79 -43.51 19.90
CA ASP A 607 23.83 -43.70 20.91
C ASP A 607 25.20 -43.30 20.33
N TYR A 608 26.12 -42.85 21.19
CA TYR A 608 27.41 -42.36 20.71
C TYR A 608 28.56 -42.66 21.67
N VAL A 609 29.74 -42.79 21.08
CA VAL A 609 31.01 -42.87 21.78
C VAL A 609 31.71 -41.52 21.70
N ALA A 610 32.17 -41.00 22.83
CA ALA A 610 32.80 -39.70 22.92
C ALA A 610 34.13 -39.74 23.68
N VAL A 611 35.00 -38.77 23.43
CA VAL A 611 36.17 -38.47 24.28
C VAL A 611 35.90 -37.19 25.08
N ALA A 612 36.24 -37.20 26.36
CA ALA A 612 36.03 -36.08 27.27
C ALA A 612 37.17 -35.98 28.30
N ASP A 613 37.26 -34.83 28.97
CA ASP A 613 38.07 -34.70 30.17
C ASP A 613 37.50 -35.62 31.28
N PRO A 614 38.33 -36.29 32.09
CA PRO A 614 37.86 -37.23 33.12
C PRO A 614 36.87 -36.62 34.13
N ASP A 615 37.03 -35.34 34.44
CA ASP A 615 36.19 -34.60 35.40
C ASP A 615 35.01 -33.86 34.75
N ALA A 616 34.83 -33.96 33.43
CA ALA A 616 33.74 -33.29 32.73
C ALA A 616 32.37 -33.93 33.06
N ALA A 617 31.31 -33.11 33.09
CA ALA A 617 29.93 -33.61 33.16
C ALA A 617 29.65 -34.64 32.05
N ALA A 618 28.77 -35.62 32.29
CA ALA A 618 28.54 -36.78 31.43
C ALA A 618 28.30 -36.42 29.94
N ASN A 619 27.44 -35.44 29.69
CA ASN A 619 27.06 -34.97 28.36
C ASN A 619 28.10 -34.05 27.70
N ARG A 620 29.19 -33.70 28.39
CA ARG A 620 30.25 -32.84 27.87
C ARG A 620 31.35 -33.71 27.27
N TYR A 621 31.68 -33.44 26.02
CA TYR A 621 32.71 -34.13 25.26
C TYR A 621 33.52 -33.15 24.41
N LEU A 622 34.70 -33.58 24.00
CA LEU A 622 35.61 -32.87 23.09
C LEU A 622 35.37 -33.32 21.64
N ALA A 623 35.11 -34.61 21.42
CA ALA A 623 34.74 -35.18 20.13
C ALA A 623 33.88 -36.44 20.34
N TYR A 624 33.08 -36.82 19.34
CA TYR A 624 32.19 -37.98 19.41
C TYR A 624 31.89 -38.60 18.04
N ALA A 625 31.41 -39.84 18.03
CA ALA A 625 30.80 -40.49 16.88
C ALA A 625 29.61 -41.36 17.29
N TYR A 626 28.52 -41.29 16.53
CA TYR A 626 27.36 -42.15 16.72
C TYR A 626 27.71 -43.63 16.49
N THR A 627 27.18 -44.51 17.34
CA THR A 627 27.37 -45.97 17.27
C THR A 627 26.79 -46.53 15.97
N GLY A 628 25.67 -45.97 15.49
CA GLY A 628 25.06 -46.32 14.21
C GLY A 628 25.93 -46.04 12.97
N ASN A 629 27.00 -45.23 13.09
CA ASN A 629 27.96 -45.02 12.00
C ASN A 629 28.94 -46.20 11.82
N GLY A 630 28.86 -47.21 12.69
CA GLY A 630 29.64 -48.43 12.62
C GLY A 630 30.50 -48.70 13.86
N ASN A 631 30.98 -49.93 13.95
CA ASN A 631 31.87 -50.41 15.00
C ASN A 631 33.18 -50.89 14.32
N PRO A 632 34.30 -50.17 14.46
CA PRO A 632 34.61 -49.15 15.48
C PRO A 632 34.09 -47.74 15.18
N ALA A 633 33.76 -46.99 16.23
CA ALA A 633 33.50 -45.56 16.20
C ALA A 633 34.82 -44.77 16.00
N ARG A 634 34.80 -43.74 15.15
CA ARG A 634 36.01 -42.98 14.75
C ARG A 634 35.84 -41.48 14.89
N PHE A 635 36.78 -40.81 15.55
CA PHE A 635 36.83 -39.35 15.72
C PHE A 635 38.25 -38.88 16.09
N ALA A 636 38.54 -37.59 15.98
CA ALA A 636 39.89 -37.04 16.25
C ALA A 636 40.21 -36.98 17.75
N ALA A 637 41.48 -37.22 18.10
CA ALA A 637 41.98 -37.05 19.44
C ALA A 637 42.13 -35.56 19.79
N PRO A 638 41.98 -35.17 21.07
CA PRO A 638 42.31 -33.82 21.54
C PRO A 638 43.71 -33.36 21.11
N LEU A 639 43.89 -32.04 20.89
CA LEU A 639 45.18 -31.44 20.53
C LEU A 639 46.10 -31.18 21.74
N GLU A 640 45.53 -31.15 22.93
CA GLU A 640 46.28 -31.03 24.19
C GLU A 640 46.74 -32.43 24.65
N PRO A 641 48.04 -32.64 24.89
CA PRO A 641 48.51 -33.88 25.50
C PRO A 641 48.00 -33.99 26.94
N GLY A 642 47.56 -35.18 27.34
CA GLY A 642 46.96 -35.36 28.66
C GLY A 642 46.28 -36.71 28.84
N GLU A 643 45.65 -36.87 30.02
CA GLU A 643 44.78 -38.00 30.33
C GLU A 643 43.34 -37.64 29.98
N TYR A 644 42.68 -38.49 29.21
CA TYR A 644 41.30 -38.34 28.79
C TYR A 644 40.53 -39.63 29.06
N GLU A 645 39.21 -39.58 28.92
CA GLU A 645 38.39 -40.79 28.93
C GLU A 645 37.45 -40.88 27.73
N LEU A 646 37.24 -42.09 27.28
CA LEU A 646 36.21 -42.48 26.33
C LEU A 646 34.93 -42.83 27.10
N ARG A 647 33.79 -42.40 26.58
CA ARG A 647 32.46 -42.59 27.17
C ARG A 647 31.51 -43.20 26.14
N TYR A 648 30.73 -44.21 26.54
CA TYR A 648 29.55 -44.65 25.81
C TYR A 648 28.33 -43.96 26.41
N ILE A 649 27.62 -43.17 25.62
CA ILE A 649 26.48 -42.36 26.09
C ILE A 649 25.23 -42.80 25.34
N ALA A 650 24.19 -43.11 26.10
CA ALA A 650 22.87 -43.41 25.55
C ALA A 650 22.17 -42.10 25.17
N ASN A 651 21.80 -41.92 23.90
CA ASN A 651 21.29 -40.63 23.44
C ASN A 651 19.88 -40.31 23.95
N SER A 652 19.09 -41.32 24.28
CA SER A 652 17.80 -41.17 24.96
C SER A 652 17.93 -40.48 26.32
N SER A 653 19.12 -40.44 26.93
CA SER A 653 19.43 -39.61 28.11
C SER A 653 20.92 -39.23 28.13
N PRO A 654 21.31 -38.08 27.54
CA PRO A 654 22.71 -37.73 27.31
C PRO A 654 23.54 -37.54 28.59
N ASP A 655 22.91 -37.49 29.76
CA ASP A 655 23.58 -37.40 31.07
C ASP A 655 23.98 -38.78 31.65
N VAL A 656 23.62 -39.89 30.98
CA VAL A 656 23.93 -41.26 31.43
C VAL A 656 25.08 -41.85 30.63
N VAL A 657 26.19 -42.13 31.31
CA VAL A 657 27.36 -42.81 30.74
C VAL A 657 27.32 -44.30 31.10
N LEU A 658 27.17 -45.16 30.09
CA LEU A 658 27.08 -46.62 30.26
C LEU A 658 28.44 -47.31 30.38
N ALA A 659 29.50 -46.69 29.85
CA ALA A 659 30.86 -47.20 29.92
C ALA A 659 31.88 -46.07 29.93
N ARG A 660 32.99 -46.24 30.66
CA ARG A 660 34.15 -45.34 30.67
C ARG A 660 35.44 -46.12 30.37
N ARG A 661 36.38 -45.53 29.64
CA ARG A 661 37.73 -46.07 29.44
C ARG A 661 38.76 -44.95 29.36
N ALA A 662 39.78 -44.98 30.21
CA ALA A 662 40.87 -44.00 30.16
C ALA A 662 41.76 -44.19 28.91
N ILE A 663 42.24 -43.07 28.36
CA ILE A 663 43.23 -43.01 27.28
C ILE A 663 44.23 -41.87 27.55
N ARG A 664 45.46 -42.01 27.08
CA ARG A 664 46.49 -40.96 27.14
C ARG A 664 46.75 -40.40 25.75
N VAL A 665 46.64 -39.08 25.62
CA VAL A 665 47.02 -38.35 24.40
C VAL A 665 48.45 -37.85 24.52
N THR A 666 49.33 -38.21 23.57
CA THR A 666 50.74 -37.80 23.54
C THR A 666 50.97 -36.62 22.61
N GLU A 667 52.02 -35.84 22.86
CA GLU A 667 52.41 -34.71 22.00
C GLU A 667 52.77 -35.15 20.57
N VAL A 668 52.41 -34.31 19.58
CA VAL A 668 52.74 -34.47 18.16
C VAL A 668 53.44 -33.20 17.67
N GLY A 669 54.51 -33.36 16.88
CA GLY A 669 55.26 -32.26 16.25
C GLY A 669 55.06 -32.22 14.74
N ALA A 670 55.53 -31.14 14.10
CA ALA A 670 55.54 -31.01 12.65
C ALA A 670 56.83 -30.33 12.14
N THR A 671 57.14 -30.46 10.85
CA THR A 671 58.21 -29.75 10.15
C THR A 671 57.70 -29.14 8.85
N LEU A 672 58.36 -28.08 8.38
CA LEU A 672 58.10 -27.44 7.10
C LEU A 672 59.40 -27.48 6.26
N ASP A 673 59.24 -27.68 4.95
CA ASP A 673 60.30 -27.63 3.95
C ASP A 673 59.92 -26.61 2.87
N ALA A 674 60.49 -25.42 2.99
CA ALA A 674 60.27 -24.29 2.10
C ALA A 674 61.55 -23.45 1.97
N PRO A 675 61.74 -22.71 0.86
CA PRO A 675 62.84 -21.76 0.72
C PRO A 675 62.74 -20.60 1.73
N ALA A 676 63.86 -19.94 1.99
CA ALA A 676 63.93 -18.77 2.88
C ALA A 676 63.38 -17.48 2.25
N THR A 677 63.19 -17.45 0.93
CA THR A 677 62.63 -16.31 0.20
C THR A 677 61.60 -16.76 -0.83
N ALA A 678 60.63 -15.90 -1.14
CA ALA A 678 59.69 -16.11 -2.24
C ALA A 678 59.27 -14.77 -2.89
N PRO A 679 58.98 -14.72 -4.20
CA PRO A 679 58.48 -13.51 -4.85
C PRO A 679 57.07 -13.13 -4.36
N ALA A 680 56.80 -11.83 -4.23
CA ALA A 680 55.49 -11.31 -3.86
C ALA A 680 54.38 -11.78 -4.81
N GLY A 681 53.23 -12.17 -4.24
CA GLY A 681 52.06 -12.66 -4.98
C GLY A 681 52.19 -14.05 -5.61
N SER A 682 53.38 -14.67 -5.59
CA SER A 682 53.62 -16.00 -6.16
C SER A 682 52.94 -17.12 -5.36
N THR A 683 52.76 -18.30 -5.97
CA THR A 683 52.30 -19.49 -5.24
C THR A 683 53.50 -20.38 -4.90
N LEU A 684 53.74 -20.60 -3.60
CA LEU A 684 54.82 -21.44 -3.11
C LEU A 684 54.31 -22.83 -2.75
N ALA A 685 55.01 -23.87 -3.21
CA ALA A 685 54.79 -25.25 -2.79
C ALA A 685 55.65 -25.56 -1.56
N ILE A 686 55.00 -25.82 -0.42
CA ILE A 686 55.64 -26.02 0.88
C ILE A 686 55.51 -27.50 1.26
N GLY A 687 56.64 -28.20 1.37
CA GLY A 687 56.67 -29.55 1.92
C GLY A 687 56.39 -29.51 3.43
N TRP A 688 55.77 -30.56 3.96
CA TRP A 688 55.49 -30.64 5.39
C TRP A 688 55.55 -32.09 5.89
N ASP A 689 55.87 -32.28 7.17
CA ASP A 689 55.76 -33.57 7.86
C ASP A 689 55.05 -33.32 9.20
N GLY A 690 53.96 -34.02 9.48
CA GLY A 690 53.06 -33.71 10.58
C GLY A 690 51.76 -34.51 10.50
N PRO A 691 50.83 -34.34 11.45
CA PRO A 691 49.57 -35.06 11.47
C PRO A 691 48.63 -34.63 10.34
N ASP A 692 48.34 -35.48 9.34
CA ASP A 692 47.47 -35.10 8.22
C ASP A 692 45.96 -35.23 8.53
N ASN A 693 45.45 -34.48 9.50
CA ASN A 693 44.01 -34.48 9.73
C ASN A 693 43.30 -33.64 8.66
N ALA A 694 42.04 -33.98 8.37
CA ALA A 694 41.30 -33.43 7.22
C ALA A 694 41.17 -31.89 7.18
N ARG A 695 41.49 -31.19 8.26
CA ARG A 695 41.41 -29.73 8.38
C ARG A 695 42.72 -29.07 8.80
N ASP A 696 43.79 -29.82 8.96
CA ASP A 696 45.11 -29.24 9.27
C ASP A 696 45.59 -28.43 8.07
N TYR A 697 46.36 -27.37 8.30
CA TYR A 697 46.75 -26.44 7.23
C TYR A 697 48.14 -25.85 7.41
N VAL A 698 48.76 -25.56 6.27
CA VAL A 698 49.99 -24.77 6.18
C VAL A 698 49.59 -23.33 5.82
N ALA A 699 50.08 -22.36 6.58
CA ALA A 699 49.75 -20.95 6.40
C ALA A 699 51.00 -20.07 6.34
N ILE A 700 50.88 -18.90 5.72
CA ILE A 700 51.81 -17.79 5.87
C ILE A 700 51.14 -16.68 6.69
N ALA A 701 51.85 -16.12 7.65
CA ALA A 701 51.33 -15.12 8.57
C ALA A 701 52.38 -14.05 8.89
N GLU A 702 51.92 -12.92 9.42
CA GLU A 702 52.80 -11.95 10.07
C GLU A 702 53.51 -12.59 11.27
N PRO A 703 54.76 -12.22 11.57
CA PRO A 703 55.47 -12.72 12.75
C PRO A 703 54.63 -12.54 14.02
N ASP A 704 54.66 -13.54 14.91
CA ASP A 704 53.97 -13.55 16.21
C ASP A 704 52.44 -13.43 16.19
N ALA A 705 51.78 -13.44 15.03
CA ALA A 705 50.30 -13.45 14.97
C ALA A 705 49.68 -14.70 15.65
N ASP A 706 48.44 -14.59 16.14
CA ASP A 706 47.70 -15.72 16.71
C ASP A 706 47.56 -16.89 15.71
N ALA A 707 47.36 -18.12 16.20
CA ALA A 707 47.37 -19.34 15.38
C ALA A 707 46.37 -19.33 14.21
N ASN A 708 45.20 -18.74 14.43
CA ASN A 708 44.12 -18.60 13.45
C ASN A 708 44.24 -17.34 12.56
N ARG A 709 45.27 -16.51 12.77
CA ARG A 709 45.54 -15.31 11.96
C ARG A 709 46.63 -15.61 10.95
N TYR A 710 46.26 -15.58 9.68
CA TYR A 710 47.13 -15.82 8.53
C TYR A 710 46.82 -14.85 7.39
N VAL A 711 47.78 -14.67 6.48
CA VAL A 711 47.58 -13.93 5.22
C VAL A 711 46.99 -14.86 4.15
N ALA A 712 47.52 -16.08 4.06
CA ALA A 712 47.03 -17.12 3.16
C ALA A 712 47.35 -18.52 3.74
N TYR A 713 46.63 -19.53 3.29
CA TYR A 713 46.78 -20.90 3.77
C TYR A 713 46.37 -21.94 2.72
N ALA A 714 46.78 -23.20 2.95
CA ALA A 714 46.31 -24.37 2.21
C ALA A 714 46.19 -25.57 3.17
N TYR A 715 45.09 -26.32 3.05
CA TYR A 715 44.89 -27.53 3.85
C TYR A 715 45.92 -28.61 3.48
N THR A 716 46.44 -29.33 4.47
CA THR A 716 47.37 -30.46 4.29
C THR A 716 46.74 -31.57 3.45
N ALA A 717 45.43 -31.80 3.62
CA ALA A 717 44.64 -32.75 2.84
C ALA A 717 44.59 -32.43 1.33
N SER A 718 44.96 -31.20 0.91
CA SER A 718 45.06 -30.84 -0.51
C SER A 718 46.31 -31.44 -1.18
N GLY A 719 47.23 -32.00 -0.39
CA GLY A 719 48.44 -32.68 -0.85
C GLY A 719 49.70 -32.16 -0.17
N ASN A 720 50.77 -32.95 -0.31
CA ASN A 720 52.12 -32.61 0.11
C ASN A 720 53.03 -32.60 -1.13
N PRO A 721 53.52 -31.43 -1.59
CA PRO A 721 53.54 -30.14 -0.90
C PRO A 721 52.22 -29.34 -0.96
N ALA A 722 51.96 -28.54 0.08
CA ALA A 722 50.85 -27.62 0.18
C ALA A 722 51.13 -26.33 -0.63
N LYS A 723 50.17 -25.87 -1.44
CA LYS A 723 50.35 -24.69 -2.31
C LYS A 723 49.75 -23.43 -1.67
N VAL A 724 50.59 -22.53 -1.16
CA VAL A 724 50.15 -21.32 -0.45
C VAL A 724 50.49 -20.08 -1.29
N GLN A 725 49.53 -19.15 -1.44
CA GLN A 725 49.77 -17.87 -2.12
C GLN A 725 50.55 -16.94 -1.19
N MET A 726 51.68 -16.42 -1.65
CA MET A 726 52.50 -15.48 -0.90
C MET A 726 51.86 -14.09 -0.88
N PRO A 727 52.02 -13.32 0.21
CA PRO A 727 51.61 -11.92 0.28
C PRO A 727 52.17 -11.12 -0.90
N THR A 728 51.40 -10.12 -1.32
CA THR A 728 51.77 -9.15 -2.36
C THR A 728 52.59 -7.99 -1.81
N ALA A 729 52.53 -7.76 -0.50
CA ALA A 729 53.41 -6.84 0.21
C ALA A 729 54.77 -7.52 0.50
N PRO A 730 55.90 -6.94 0.06
CA PRO A 730 57.23 -7.43 0.42
C PRO A 730 57.53 -7.23 1.90
N GLY A 731 58.24 -8.18 2.53
CA GLY A 731 58.53 -8.10 3.97
C GLY A 731 58.94 -9.44 4.59
N ASP A 732 59.10 -9.44 5.92
CA ASP A 732 59.39 -10.65 6.69
C ASP A 732 58.09 -11.26 7.23
N TYR A 733 57.90 -12.56 6.97
CA TYR A 733 56.74 -13.35 7.34
C TYR A 733 57.19 -14.67 7.96
N GLU A 734 56.24 -15.47 8.45
CA GLU A 734 56.48 -16.84 8.86
C GLU A 734 55.48 -17.82 8.26
N LEU A 735 56.00 -18.97 7.82
CA LEU A 735 55.22 -20.15 7.48
C LEU A 735 54.90 -20.92 8.75
N ARG A 736 53.70 -21.48 8.83
CA ARG A 736 53.18 -22.19 9.98
C ARG A 736 52.54 -23.49 9.56
N TYR A 737 52.79 -24.55 10.31
CA TYR A 737 51.94 -25.72 10.30
C TYR A 737 50.94 -25.60 11.45
N VAL A 738 49.65 -25.63 11.15
CA VAL A 738 48.58 -25.47 12.13
C VAL A 738 47.75 -26.75 12.15
N ALA A 739 47.73 -27.41 13.32
CA ALA A 739 46.79 -28.48 13.60
C ALA A 739 45.44 -27.85 13.97
N ASN A 740 44.39 -28.24 13.24
CA ASN A 740 43.06 -27.67 13.40
C ASN A 740 42.36 -28.23 14.63
N GLY A 741 41.84 -27.34 15.45
CA GLY A 741 41.09 -27.68 16.67
C GLY A 741 40.44 -26.47 17.30
N SER A 742 39.94 -26.63 18.52
CA SER A 742 39.25 -25.58 19.27
C SER A 742 39.97 -25.32 20.60
N PRO A 743 41.02 -24.47 20.65
CA PRO A 743 41.55 -23.62 19.56
C PRO A 743 42.59 -24.29 18.65
N ASP A 744 42.83 -23.70 17.48
CA ASP A 744 43.90 -24.08 16.56
C ASP A 744 45.29 -23.97 17.22
N LYS A 745 46.20 -24.92 16.91
CA LYS A 745 47.54 -24.97 17.50
C LYS A 745 48.63 -24.96 16.43
N VAL A 746 49.55 -24.00 16.51
CA VAL A 746 50.76 -23.97 15.66
C VAL A 746 51.76 -25.01 16.16
N LEU A 747 52.07 -26.00 15.34
CA LEU A 747 53.04 -27.06 15.67
C LEU A 747 54.48 -26.68 15.30
N VAL A 748 54.68 -25.91 14.22
CA VAL A 748 55.99 -25.40 13.81
C VAL A 748 55.88 -24.06 13.08
N ARG A 749 56.95 -23.25 13.19
CA ARG A 749 57.13 -21.96 12.49
C ARG A 749 58.43 -21.99 11.69
N GLN A 750 58.43 -21.38 10.52
CA GLN A 750 59.62 -21.16 9.69
C GLN A 750 59.59 -19.74 9.10
N ALA A 751 60.63 -18.94 9.33
CA ALA A 751 60.72 -17.59 8.76
C ALA A 751 60.88 -17.63 7.23
N ILE A 752 60.24 -16.68 6.54
CA ILE A 752 60.35 -16.48 5.09
C ILE A 752 60.32 -14.97 4.75
N ARG A 753 61.16 -14.54 3.81
CA ARG A 753 61.16 -13.17 3.30
C ARG A 753 60.51 -13.08 1.93
N ILE A 754 59.50 -12.22 1.80
CA ILE A 754 58.81 -11.95 0.54
C ILE A 754 59.51 -10.81 -0.20
N GLU A 755 59.97 -11.10 -1.41
CA GLU A 755 60.72 -10.16 -2.26
C GLU A 755 59.81 -9.41 -3.22
N ALA A 756 60.10 -8.14 -3.48
CA ALA A 756 59.36 -7.33 -4.43
C ALA A 756 59.53 -7.87 -5.87
N VAL A 757 58.50 -7.71 -6.69
CA VAL A 757 58.50 -8.07 -8.12
C VAL A 757 58.21 -6.82 -8.95
N ASP A 758 58.90 -6.69 -10.08
CA ASP A 758 58.78 -5.53 -10.96
C ASP A 758 57.86 -5.84 -12.17
N ALA A 759 57.21 -4.79 -12.69
CA ALA A 759 56.43 -4.84 -13.92
C ALA A 759 56.66 -3.56 -14.75
N THR A 760 56.36 -3.63 -16.05
CA THR A 760 56.36 -2.45 -16.94
C THR A 760 55.05 -2.37 -17.70
N LEU A 761 54.57 -1.16 -17.97
CA LEU A 761 53.39 -0.89 -18.78
C LEU A 761 53.75 0.00 -19.98
N SER A 762 53.20 -0.33 -21.14
CA SER A 762 53.25 0.50 -22.34
C SER A 762 51.82 0.76 -22.80
N ALA A 763 51.32 1.95 -22.44
CA ALA A 763 50.02 2.47 -22.82
C ALA A 763 50.19 3.77 -23.62
N PRO A 764 49.23 4.15 -24.48
CA PRO A 764 49.23 5.47 -25.11
C PRO A 764 49.20 6.57 -24.04
N THR A 765 49.91 7.67 -24.28
CA THR A 765 49.93 8.81 -23.35
C THR A 765 48.69 9.69 -23.46
N SER A 766 47.99 9.64 -24.59
CA SER A 766 46.76 10.39 -24.82
C SER A 766 45.80 9.63 -25.75
N ILE A 767 44.50 9.69 -25.47
CA ILE A 767 43.46 9.03 -26.27
C ILE A 767 42.10 9.73 -26.11
N ALA A 768 41.22 9.58 -27.09
CA ALA A 768 39.85 10.06 -27.02
C ALA A 768 39.02 9.34 -25.93
N ALA A 769 38.16 10.09 -25.25
CA ALA A 769 37.22 9.58 -24.24
C ALA A 769 36.33 8.45 -24.78
N GLY A 770 36.13 7.41 -23.98
CA GLY A 770 35.32 6.23 -24.33
C GLY A 770 35.96 5.21 -25.28
N ALA A 771 37.18 5.46 -25.79
CA ALA A 771 37.87 4.54 -26.69
C ALA A 771 38.30 3.22 -25.99
N ILE A 772 38.62 2.20 -26.78
CA ILE A 772 39.29 0.97 -26.27
C ILE A 772 40.77 1.06 -26.61
N ILE A 773 41.63 0.97 -25.59
CA ILE A 773 43.09 0.93 -25.75
C ILE A 773 43.62 -0.48 -25.54
N THR A 774 44.76 -0.77 -26.16
CA THR A 774 45.58 -1.96 -25.85
C THR A 774 46.79 -1.53 -25.04
N VAL A 775 47.09 -2.27 -23.97
CA VAL A 775 48.21 -2.02 -23.07
C VAL A 775 49.13 -3.22 -23.07
N ASP A 776 50.35 -3.04 -23.57
CA ASP A 776 51.39 -4.05 -23.45
C ASP A 776 51.98 -4.01 -22.04
N TRP A 777 52.27 -5.17 -21.47
CA TRP A 777 52.81 -5.26 -20.12
C TRP A 777 53.91 -6.32 -19.99
N THR A 778 54.81 -6.13 -19.03
CA THR A 778 55.72 -7.17 -18.52
C THR A 778 55.54 -7.27 -17.01
N GLY A 779 55.77 -8.43 -16.41
CA GLY A 779 55.56 -8.65 -14.98
C GLY A 779 55.33 -10.13 -14.65
N PRO A 780 54.96 -10.44 -13.40
CA PRO A 780 54.82 -11.81 -12.92
C PRO A 780 53.65 -12.58 -13.56
N GLY A 781 52.61 -11.92 -14.06
CA GLY A 781 51.51 -12.52 -14.80
C GLY A 781 50.69 -13.56 -14.02
N GLY A 782 50.50 -13.36 -12.71
CA GLY A 782 49.70 -14.27 -11.88
C GLY A 782 48.26 -14.39 -12.38
N GLU A 783 47.62 -15.55 -12.21
CA GLU A 783 46.29 -15.84 -12.79
C GLU A 783 45.19 -14.83 -12.43
N ARG A 784 45.37 -14.12 -11.31
CA ARG A 784 44.42 -13.14 -10.80
C ARG A 784 44.91 -11.70 -10.89
N ASP A 785 46.16 -11.48 -11.30
CA ASP A 785 46.69 -10.14 -11.53
C ASP A 785 45.88 -9.46 -12.64
N TYR A 786 45.81 -8.14 -12.61
CA TYR A 786 45.08 -7.38 -13.62
C TYR A 786 45.72 -6.04 -13.96
N ILE A 787 45.49 -5.62 -15.19
CA ILE A 787 45.83 -4.29 -15.68
C ILE A 787 44.57 -3.44 -15.62
N THR A 788 44.67 -2.20 -15.17
CA THR A 788 43.50 -1.35 -14.95
C THR A 788 43.73 0.12 -15.26
N ILE A 789 42.66 0.86 -15.59
CA ILE A 789 42.60 2.33 -15.56
C ILE A 789 41.99 2.78 -14.23
N ALA A 790 42.56 3.77 -13.57
CA ALA A 790 42.05 4.34 -12.33
C ALA A 790 42.40 5.84 -12.21
N ASP A 791 41.76 6.53 -11.26
CA ASP A 791 42.19 7.86 -10.83
C ASP A 791 43.59 7.79 -10.19
N PRO A 792 44.47 8.80 -10.37
CA PRO A 792 45.83 8.79 -9.84
C PRO A 792 45.94 8.54 -8.32
N ASP A 793 44.94 8.96 -7.53
CA ASP A 793 44.94 8.81 -6.07
C ASP A 793 44.05 7.63 -5.58
N ALA A 794 43.51 6.81 -6.48
CA ALA A 794 42.66 5.68 -6.11
C ALA A 794 43.46 4.56 -5.40
N ALA A 795 42.83 3.86 -4.45
CA ALA A 795 43.39 2.66 -3.83
C ALA A 795 43.66 1.56 -4.88
N PRO A 796 44.63 0.63 -4.66
CA PRO A 796 45.01 -0.40 -5.63
C PRO A 796 43.87 -1.28 -6.18
N ASN A 797 42.86 -1.53 -5.36
CA ASN A 797 41.68 -2.33 -5.72
C ASN A 797 40.58 -1.53 -6.43
N ARG A 798 40.67 -0.19 -6.46
CA ARG A 798 39.69 0.68 -7.11
C ARG A 798 40.10 0.96 -8.56
N HIS A 799 39.18 0.69 -9.46
CA HIS A 799 39.40 0.76 -10.90
C HIS A 799 38.15 1.25 -11.64
N MET A 800 38.36 1.78 -12.86
CA MET A 800 37.30 2.17 -13.81
C MET A 800 37.09 1.12 -14.90
N SER A 801 38.19 0.55 -15.41
CA SER A 801 38.19 -0.55 -16.37
C SER A 801 39.40 -1.42 -16.10
N PHE A 802 39.23 -2.74 -16.08
CA PHE A 802 40.32 -3.68 -15.83
C PHE A 802 40.23 -4.90 -16.74
N GLU A 803 41.36 -5.57 -16.92
CA GLU A 803 41.48 -6.82 -17.64
C GLU A 803 42.48 -7.71 -16.90
N TYR A 804 42.13 -8.98 -16.67
CA TYR A 804 43.06 -9.91 -16.02
C TYR A 804 44.24 -10.23 -16.93
N THR A 805 45.44 -10.35 -16.37
CA THR A 805 46.67 -10.69 -17.12
C THR A 805 46.55 -12.04 -17.84
N ARG A 806 45.76 -12.99 -17.29
CA ARG A 806 45.47 -14.29 -17.93
C ARG A 806 44.69 -14.17 -19.26
N SER A 807 43.97 -13.07 -19.47
CA SER A 807 43.19 -12.85 -20.70
C SER A 807 44.09 -12.59 -21.92
N GLY A 808 45.37 -12.29 -21.69
CA GLY A 808 46.38 -12.12 -22.73
C GLY A 808 47.14 -10.80 -22.61
N ASN A 809 48.15 -10.68 -23.47
CA ASN A 809 48.99 -9.49 -23.62
C ASN A 809 49.04 -9.15 -25.12
N PRO A 810 48.54 -7.97 -25.55
CA PRO A 810 48.15 -6.82 -24.75
C PRO A 810 46.78 -6.91 -24.07
N ALA A 811 46.63 -6.25 -22.92
CA ALA A 811 45.37 -6.08 -22.20
C ALA A 811 44.48 -5.03 -22.90
N LYS A 812 43.16 -5.27 -23.00
CA LYS A 812 42.21 -4.35 -23.65
C LYS A 812 41.38 -3.63 -22.59
N LEU A 813 41.47 -2.30 -22.53
CA LEU A 813 40.81 -1.49 -21.51
C LEU A 813 39.90 -0.44 -22.15
N LYS A 814 38.70 -0.25 -21.60
CA LYS A 814 37.78 0.83 -22.01
C LYS A 814 38.15 2.10 -21.24
N VAL A 815 38.44 3.16 -21.98
CA VAL A 815 38.83 4.45 -21.44
C VAL A 815 37.59 5.16 -20.87
N PRO A 816 37.71 5.88 -19.74
CA PRO A 816 36.64 6.72 -19.22
C PRO A 816 36.12 7.74 -20.24
N THR A 817 34.84 8.11 -20.11
CA THR A 817 34.15 9.11 -20.94
C THR A 817 34.38 10.54 -20.47
N THR A 818 34.84 10.74 -19.23
CA THR A 818 35.19 12.06 -18.70
C THR A 818 36.63 12.43 -19.09
N PRO A 819 36.86 13.53 -19.82
CA PRO A 819 38.21 14.01 -20.12
C PRO A 819 38.99 14.33 -18.84
N GLY A 820 40.29 14.03 -18.84
CA GLY A 820 41.11 14.21 -17.64
C GLY A 820 42.38 13.38 -17.62
N ARG A 821 43.10 13.42 -16.50
CA ARG A 821 44.32 12.64 -16.26
C ARG A 821 43.99 11.39 -15.45
N TYR A 822 44.40 10.25 -15.97
CA TYR A 822 44.22 8.93 -15.38
C TYR A 822 45.55 8.16 -15.35
N GLU A 823 45.52 7.01 -14.69
CA GLU A 823 46.64 6.08 -14.63
C GLU A 823 46.23 4.69 -15.10
N VAL A 824 47.06 4.08 -15.93
CA VAL A 824 47.05 2.65 -16.20
C VAL A 824 47.97 1.96 -15.19
N ARG A 825 47.50 0.91 -14.52
CA ARG A 825 48.18 0.25 -13.40
C ARG A 825 48.28 -1.26 -13.62
N TYR A 826 49.40 -1.85 -13.24
CA TYR A 826 49.53 -3.30 -13.05
C TYR A 826 49.32 -3.57 -11.56
N VAL A 827 48.31 -4.38 -11.24
CA VAL A 827 47.98 -4.74 -9.86
C VAL A 827 48.21 -6.24 -9.64
N LEU A 828 49.03 -6.55 -8.63
CA LEU A 828 49.12 -7.90 -8.08
C LEU A 828 47.88 -8.17 -7.24
N ASN A 829 47.13 -9.22 -7.59
CA ASN A 829 45.94 -9.58 -6.83
C ASN A 829 46.30 -10.48 -5.64
N GLY A 830 46.04 -9.99 -4.43
CA GLY A 830 46.41 -10.69 -3.21
C GLY A 830 45.96 -9.93 -1.96
N SER A 831 46.44 -10.36 -0.80
CA SER A 831 46.11 -9.73 0.47
C SER A 831 47.32 -8.96 1.01
N PRO A 832 47.41 -7.63 0.83
CA PRO A 832 46.50 -6.72 0.10
C PRO A 832 46.88 -6.47 -1.36
N ASP A 833 45.93 -6.11 -2.23
CA ASP A 833 46.22 -5.74 -3.62
C ASP A 833 47.30 -4.64 -3.70
N THR A 834 48.30 -4.83 -4.57
CA THR A 834 49.48 -3.95 -4.64
C THR A 834 49.74 -3.51 -6.09
N VAL A 835 49.88 -2.20 -6.30
CA VAL A 835 50.28 -1.64 -7.60
C VAL A 835 51.80 -1.74 -7.74
N ILE A 836 52.28 -2.38 -8.81
CA ILE A 836 53.72 -2.56 -9.06
C ILE A 836 54.23 -1.86 -10.33
N ALA A 837 53.32 -1.35 -11.17
CA ALA A 837 53.68 -0.47 -12.28
C ALA A 837 52.53 0.50 -12.60
N THR A 838 52.88 1.70 -13.03
CA THR A 838 51.93 2.76 -13.39
C THR A 838 52.39 3.47 -14.67
N ALA A 839 51.45 3.82 -15.55
CA ALA A 839 51.65 4.68 -16.73
C ALA A 839 50.56 5.76 -16.79
N THR A 840 50.91 6.99 -17.15
CA THR A 840 49.95 8.10 -17.24
C THR A 840 49.15 8.06 -18.55
N LEU A 841 47.86 8.38 -18.48
CA LEU A 841 46.94 8.46 -19.61
C LEU A 841 46.15 9.77 -19.58
N GLU A 842 46.25 10.59 -20.62
CA GLU A 842 45.44 11.79 -20.80
C GLU A 842 44.25 11.52 -21.72
N VAL A 843 43.03 11.64 -21.18
CA VAL A 843 41.79 11.42 -21.93
C VAL A 843 41.30 12.74 -22.51
N THR A 844 41.23 12.83 -23.84
CA THR A 844 40.81 14.02 -24.57
C THR A 844 39.32 14.02 -24.87
N GLU A 845 38.75 15.21 -24.97
CA GLU A 845 37.34 15.42 -25.30
C GLU A 845 36.97 14.90 -26.70
N VAL A 846 35.72 14.45 -26.85
CA VAL A 846 35.11 14.01 -28.11
C VAL A 846 33.82 14.79 -28.31
N THR A 847 33.55 15.25 -29.53
CA THR A 847 32.35 16.06 -29.86
C THR A 847 31.34 15.26 -30.68
N ALA A 848 30.05 15.55 -30.51
CA ALA A 848 28.97 15.07 -31.35
C ALA A 848 28.12 16.24 -31.88
N THR A 849 27.34 16.02 -32.93
CA THR A 849 26.27 16.93 -33.36
C THR A 849 24.98 16.14 -33.56
N LEU A 850 23.83 16.79 -33.39
CA LEU A 850 22.53 16.20 -33.69
C LEU A 850 21.60 17.21 -34.34
N VAL A 851 20.76 16.73 -35.24
CA VAL A 851 19.76 17.52 -35.98
C VAL A 851 18.41 16.87 -35.73
N ALA A 852 17.59 17.57 -34.95
CA ALA A 852 16.20 17.23 -34.65
C ALA A 852 15.29 18.36 -35.16
N PRO A 853 14.03 18.09 -35.55
CA PRO A 853 13.06 19.16 -35.80
C PRO A 853 12.65 19.83 -34.49
N ASP A 854 12.27 21.11 -34.57
CA ASP A 854 11.88 21.91 -33.39
C ASP A 854 10.60 21.42 -32.72
N SER A 855 9.72 20.74 -33.48
CA SER A 855 8.49 20.16 -32.95
C SER A 855 8.11 18.85 -33.63
N ALA A 856 7.35 18.01 -32.92
CA ALA A 856 6.78 16.78 -33.45
C ALA A 856 5.44 16.43 -32.78
N PRO A 857 4.48 15.82 -33.50
CA PRO A 857 3.24 15.34 -32.89
C PRO A 857 3.49 14.26 -31.84
N ALA A 858 2.74 14.30 -30.73
CA ALA A 858 2.75 13.27 -29.69
C ALA A 858 2.57 11.87 -30.28
N GLY A 859 3.38 10.91 -29.85
CA GLY A 859 3.34 9.52 -30.31
C GLY A 859 3.79 9.27 -31.77
N SER A 860 4.28 10.27 -32.50
CA SER A 860 4.83 10.09 -33.86
C SER A 860 6.24 9.45 -33.86
N ASN A 861 6.77 9.09 -35.04
CA ASN A 861 8.16 8.64 -35.19
C ASN A 861 9.03 9.82 -35.65
N LEU A 862 10.12 10.06 -34.93
CA LEU A 862 11.06 11.14 -35.14
C LEU A 862 12.36 10.63 -35.74
N ARG A 863 12.75 11.20 -36.88
CA ARG A 863 14.02 10.93 -37.55
C ARG A 863 15.07 11.93 -37.07
N ILE A 864 16.16 11.43 -36.49
CA ILE A 864 17.27 12.23 -35.94
C ILE A 864 18.56 11.91 -36.68
N ASP A 865 19.10 12.89 -37.40
CA ASP A 865 20.43 12.80 -37.99
C ASP A 865 21.48 13.21 -36.94
N TRP A 866 22.60 12.50 -36.88
CA TRP A 866 23.65 12.78 -35.89
C TRP A 866 25.06 12.56 -36.44
N THR A 867 26.07 13.17 -35.81
CA THR A 867 27.49 12.84 -35.99
C THR A 867 28.14 12.69 -34.63
N GLY A 868 29.17 11.85 -34.49
CA GLY A 868 29.78 11.60 -33.19
C GLY A 868 30.64 10.32 -33.19
N PRO A 869 31.12 9.88 -32.01
CA PRO A 869 31.99 8.72 -31.88
C PRO A 869 31.35 7.40 -32.36
N GLY A 870 30.04 7.24 -32.20
CA GLY A 870 29.29 6.11 -32.76
C GLY A 870 29.66 4.76 -32.13
N GLY A 871 30.00 4.74 -30.84
CA GLY A 871 30.28 3.50 -30.12
C GLY A 871 29.09 2.54 -30.11
N ASP A 872 29.36 1.24 -30.03
CA ASP A 872 28.34 0.18 -30.13
C ASP A 872 27.20 0.30 -29.09
N ARG A 873 27.45 1.02 -28.01
CA ARG A 873 26.50 1.26 -26.92
C ARG A 873 26.11 2.73 -26.76
N ASP A 874 26.68 3.64 -27.54
CA ASP A 874 26.22 5.03 -27.57
C ASP A 874 24.76 5.05 -28.06
N TYR A 875 23.98 6.02 -27.62
CA TYR A 875 22.56 6.10 -27.97
C TYR A 875 22.07 7.53 -28.13
N ILE A 876 21.05 7.66 -28.97
CA ILE A 876 20.31 8.89 -29.18
C ILE A 876 19.02 8.75 -28.38
N THR A 877 18.59 9.80 -27.69
CA THR A 877 17.43 9.73 -26.80
C THR A 877 16.59 10.99 -26.79
N ILE A 878 15.28 10.85 -26.55
CA ILE A 878 14.40 11.92 -26.06
C ILE A 878 14.32 11.81 -24.54
N ALA A 879 14.56 12.90 -23.82
CA ALA A 879 14.52 12.97 -22.37
C ALA A 879 13.89 14.29 -21.88
N ASP A 880 13.48 14.33 -20.61
CA ASP A 880 13.10 15.59 -19.96
C ASP A 880 14.33 16.52 -19.86
N PRO A 881 14.17 17.85 -20.00
CA PRO A 881 15.30 18.80 -20.04
C PRO A 881 16.29 18.71 -18.87
N ASP A 882 15.84 18.29 -17.68
CA ASP A 882 16.69 18.18 -16.48
C ASP A 882 17.05 16.72 -16.11
N ALA A 883 16.74 15.75 -16.96
CA ALA A 883 17.04 14.34 -16.71
C ALA A 883 18.55 14.07 -16.72
N ALA A 884 19.02 13.13 -15.87
CA ALA A 884 20.40 12.64 -15.92
C ALA A 884 20.72 11.97 -17.28
N PRO A 885 22.00 11.91 -17.72
CA PRO A 885 22.38 11.37 -19.04
C PRO A 885 21.86 9.94 -19.35
N ASN A 886 21.74 9.11 -18.31
CA ASN A 886 21.24 7.74 -18.42
C ASN A 886 19.71 7.61 -18.33
N ARG A 887 19.00 8.71 -18.07
CA ARG A 887 17.53 8.74 -17.99
C ARG A 887 16.95 9.25 -19.31
N HIS A 888 16.04 8.46 -19.85
CA HIS A 888 15.43 8.68 -21.16
C HIS A 888 13.94 8.34 -21.14
N VAL A 889 13.16 9.01 -21.99
CA VAL A 889 11.77 8.66 -22.29
C VAL A 889 11.71 7.69 -23.47
N SER A 890 12.56 7.92 -24.48
CA SER A 890 12.69 7.09 -25.68
C SER A 890 14.14 7.09 -26.13
N PHE A 891 14.67 5.99 -26.62
CA PHE A 891 16.07 5.93 -27.08
C PHE A 891 16.27 4.91 -28.19
N GLU A 892 17.33 5.10 -28.96
CA GLU A 892 17.81 4.17 -29.99
C GLU A 892 19.34 4.13 -29.96
N TYR A 893 19.93 2.94 -30.04
CA TYR A 893 21.39 2.83 -30.07
C TYR A 893 21.96 3.40 -31.37
N ALA A 894 23.10 4.07 -31.29
CA ALA A 894 23.82 4.63 -32.44
C ALA A 894 24.12 3.56 -33.51
N ARG A 895 24.40 2.31 -33.10
CA ARG A 895 24.63 1.17 -34.01
C ARG A 895 23.42 0.78 -34.87
N SER A 896 22.21 1.17 -34.47
CA SER A 896 20.98 0.82 -35.20
C SER A 896 20.87 1.59 -36.53
N GLY A 897 21.63 2.67 -36.68
CA GLY A 897 21.75 3.40 -37.93
C GLY A 897 21.73 4.92 -37.74
N ASN A 898 22.13 5.61 -38.80
CA ASN A 898 22.01 7.06 -38.94
C ASN A 898 21.20 7.34 -40.20
N PRO A 899 19.98 7.88 -40.08
CA PRO A 899 19.40 8.51 -38.89
C PRO A 899 18.85 7.51 -37.86
N ALA A 900 18.84 7.94 -36.60
CA ALA A 900 18.13 7.27 -35.52
C ALA A 900 16.62 7.51 -35.66
N GLN A 901 15.81 6.52 -35.31
CA GLN A 901 14.34 6.58 -35.35
C GLN A 901 13.82 6.46 -33.92
N LEU A 902 13.28 7.54 -33.36
CA LEU A 902 12.79 7.59 -31.98
C LEU A 902 11.28 7.78 -31.96
N LYS A 903 10.59 7.06 -31.08
CA LYS A 903 9.17 7.31 -30.80
C LYS A 903 9.05 8.56 -29.94
N VAL A 904 8.25 9.53 -30.38
CA VAL A 904 7.96 10.76 -29.63
C VAL A 904 7.05 10.44 -28.43
N PRO A 905 7.28 11.01 -27.24
CA PRO A 905 6.39 10.86 -26.10
C PRO A 905 4.94 11.24 -26.42
N THR A 906 3.98 10.61 -25.75
CA THR A 906 2.53 10.88 -25.90
C THR A 906 2.06 12.06 -25.06
N THR A 907 2.86 12.51 -24.10
CA THR A 907 2.56 13.68 -23.25
C THR A 907 3.09 14.95 -23.93
N PRO A 908 2.22 15.90 -24.33
CA PRO A 908 2.66 17.17 -24.91
C PRO A 908 3.55 17.96 -23.94
N GLY A 909 4.51 18.72 -24.47
CA GLY A 909 5.44 19.49 -23.65
C GLY A 909 6.82 19.68 -24.28
N ARG A 910 7.74 20.27 -23.51
CA ARG A 910 9.12 20.49 -23.94
C ARG A 910 10.01 19.32 -23.51
N TYR A 911 10.75 18.78 -24.46
CA TYR A 911 11.73 17.71 -24.29
C TYR A 911 13.06 18.09 -24.92
N GLU A 912 14.07 17.25 -24.70
CA GLU A 912 15.37 17.33 -25.34
C GLU A 912 15.70 16.05 -26.09
N VAL A 913 16.22 16.19 -27.31
CA VAL A 913 16.91 15.12 -28.03
C VAL A 913 18.39 15.19 -27.70
N ARG A 914 18.99 14.09 -27.26
CA ARG A 914 20.37 14.03 -26.79
C ARG A 914 21.15 12.93 -27.49
N TYR A 915 22.43 13.18 -27.77
CA TYR A 915 23.41 12.14 -28.08
C TYR A 915 24.18 11.80 -26.80
N VAL A 916 24.12 10.55 -26.37
CA VAL A 916 24.76 10.07 -25.15
C VAL A 916 25.83 9.03 -25.47
N GLN A 917 27.04 9.28 -24.97
CA GLN A 917 28.15 8.34 -25.03
C GLN A 917 28.10 7.39 -23.83
N ASP A 918 28.07 6.07 -24.10
CA ASP A 918 27.99 5.03 -23.06
C ASP A 918 29.34 4.88 -22.35
N GLY A 919 29.33 5.09 -21.03
CA GLY A 919 30.53 5.25 -20.24
C GLY A 919 30.34 4.98 -18.76
N SER A 920 31.31 5.43 -17.97
CA SER A 920 31.24 5.35 -16.50
C SER A 920 31.84 6.62 -15.94
N PRO A 921 31.07 7.72 -15.85
CA PRO A 921 29.62 7.85 -16.12
C PRO A 921 29.22 8.14 -17.58
N ASP A 922 27.97 7.89 -17.96
CA ASP A 922 27.42 8.29 -19.26
C ASP A 922 27.49 9.82 -19.45
N THR A 923 27.82 10.27 -20.66
CA THR A 923 28.05 11.71 -20.95
C THR A 923 27.22 12.16 -22.15
N VAL A 924 26.53 13.30 -22.02
CA VAL A 924 25.79 13.93 -23.13
C VAL A 924 26.76 14.76 -23.97
N LEU A 925 26.89 14.43 -25.27
CA LEU A 925 27.80 15.13 -26.17
C LEU A 925 27.11 16.19 -27.05
N ALA A 926 25.79 16.07 -27.26
CA ALA A 926 25.00 17.04 -28.00
C ALA A 926 23.54 16.99 -27.52
N THR A 927 22.87 18.15 -27.60
CA THR A 927 21.46 18.33 -27.22
C THR A 927 20.75 19.23 -28.24
N ALA A 928 19.48 18.94 -28.56
CA ALA A 928 18.56 19.85 -29.24
C ALA A 928 17.19 19.84 -28.54
N THR A 929 16.46 20.93 -28.62
CA THR A 929 15.12 21.05 -28.05
C THR A 929 14.07 20.44 -28.97
N LEU A 930 13.03 19.84 -28.38
CA LEU A 930 11.88 19.30 -29.09
C LEU A 930 10.57 19.70 -28.37
N GLU A 931 9.66 20.35 -29.09
CA GLU A 931 8.31 20.62 -28.61
C GLU A 931 7.33 19.55 -29.10
N VAL A 932 6.78 18.78 -28.18
CA VAL A 932 5.80 17.73 -28.48
C VAL A 932 4.41 18.36 -28.48
N THR A 933 3.75 18.34 -29.65
CA THR A 933 2.43 18.95 -29.84
C THR A 933 1.31 17.95 -29.59
N GLU A 934 0.20 18.43 -29.04
CA GLU A 934 -1.01 17.63 -28.81
C GLU A 934 -1.62 17.09 -30.11
N VAL A 935 -2.22 15.90 -30.03
CA VAL A 935 -2.94 15.24 -31.13
C VAL A 935 -4.36 14.93 -30.64
N THR A 936 -5.37 15.23 -31.45
CA THR A 936 -6.78 15.01 -31.10
C THR A 936 -7.34 13.76 -31.79
N ALA A 937 -8.34 13.15 -31.17
CA ALA A 937 -9.07 12.00 -31.69
C ALA A 937 -10.58 12.13 -31.38
N SER A 938 -11.41 11.36 -32.06
CA SER A 938 -12.84 11.24 -31.75
C SER A 938 -13.30 9.79 -31.88
N LEU A 939 -14.33 9.43 -31.13
CA LEU A 939 -15.00 8.13 -31.21
C LEU A 939 -16.47 8.37 -31.53
N ASP A 940 -16.99 7.65 -32.51
CA ASP A 940 -18.40 7.64 -32.88
C ASP A 940 -18.94 6.21 -32.81
N ALA A 941 -19.88 6.00 -31.91
CA ALA A 941 -20.52 4.72 -31.65
C ALA A 941 -21.87 4.93 -30.98
N PRO A 942 -22.79 3.95 -31.06
CA PRO A 942 -24.00 3.95 -30.25
C PRO A 942 -23.68 4.13 -28.76
N GLY A 943 -24.42 5.01 -28.08
CA GLY A 943 -24.26 5.25 -26.63
C GLY A 943 -24.69 4.07 -25.76
N SER A 944 -25.33 3.05 -26.34
CA SER A 944 -25.65 1.79 -25.67
C SER A 944 -25.51 0.59 -26.59
N ALA A 945 -25.19 -0.57 -26.01
CA ALA A 945 -25.08 -1.84 -26.73
C ALA A 945 -25.53 -3.02 -25.86
N PRO A 946 -26.17 -4.06 -26.41
CA PRO A 946 -26.52 -5.27 -25.66
C PRO A 946 -25.28 -6.00 -25.15
N ALA A 947 -25.33 -6.49 -23.91
CA ALA A 947 -24.27 -7.29 -23.30
C ALA A 947 -23.89 -8.50 -24.18
N GLY A 948 -22.58 -8.72 -24.37
CA GLY A 948 -22.03 -9.80 -25.19
C GLY A 948 -22.15 -9.61 -26.71
N SER A 949 -22.63 -8.45 -27.19
CA SER A 949 -22.75 -8.15 -28.62
C SER A 949 -21.44 -7.63 -29.24
N LYS A 950 -21.39 -7.45 -30.57
CA LYS A 950 -20.27 -6.78 -31.25
C LYS A 950 -20.62 -5.31 -31.48
N LEU A 951 -19.78 -4.39 -31.00
CA LEU A 951 -19.93 -2.96 -31.19
C LEU A 951 -18.97 -2.46 -32.27
N ARG A 952 -19.50 -1.75 -33.28
CA ARG A 952 -18.68 -1.05 -34.27
C ARG A 952 -18.44 0.38 -33.77
N VAL A 953 -17.19 0.80 -33.77
CA VAL A 953 -16.76 2.12 -33.32
C VAL A 953 -15.99 2.78 -34.45
N ASP A 954 -16.58 3.80 -35.06
CA ASP A 954 -15.89 4.68 -35.98
C ASP A 954 -14.99 5.62 -35.18
N TRP A 955 -13.80 5.92 -35.70
CA TRP A 955 -12.86 6.77 -34.98
C TRP A 955 -12.10 7.72 -35.90
N THR A 956 -11.68 8.86 -35.35
CA THR A 956 -10.68 9.75 -35.97
C THR A 956 -9.50 9.88 -35.00
N GLY A 957 -8.29 10.11 -35.52
CA GLY A 957 -7.09 10.19 -34.69
C GLY A 957 -5.81 9.83 -35.46
N PRO A 958 -4.67 9.74 -34.76
CA PRO A 958 -3.35 9.51 -35.37
C PRO A 958 -3.21 8.17 -36.09
N GLY A 959 -3.92 7.13 -35.66
CA GLY A 959 -3.97 5.83 -36.34
C GLY A 959 -2.66 5.07 -36.31
N GLY A 960 -1.86 5.20 -35.25
CA GLY A 960 -0.60 4.48 -35.10
C GLY A 960 -0.80 2.96 -35.13
N ASP A 961 0.18 2.22 -35.66
CA ASP A 961 0.10 0.76 -35.82
C ASP A 961 -0.15 -0.03 -34.53
N ARG A 962 0.15 0.61 -33.39
CA ARG A 962 -0.05 0.07 -32.05
C ARG A 962 -1.11 0.81 -31.24
N ASP A 963 -1.68 1.90 -31.76
CA ASP A 963 -2.80 2.56 -31.09
C ASP A 963 -3.99 1.60 -31.04
N TYR A 964 -4.84 1.72 -30.03
CA TYR A 964 -5.94 0.80 -29.84
C TYR A 964 -7.21 1.49 -29.33
N ILE A 965 -8.35 1.00 -29.80
CA ILE A 965 -9.67 1.42 -29.35
C ILE A 965 -10.14 0.41 -28.31
N THR A 966 -10.68 0.87 -27.18
CA THR A 966 -11.06 -0.02 -26.07
C THR A 966 -12.45 0.24 -25.54
N ILE A 967 -13.07 -0.79 -24.97
CA ILE A 967 -14.08 -0.68 -23.91
C ILE A 967 -13.36 -0.90 -22.58
N ALA A 968 -13.56 -0.01 -21.60
CA ALA A 968 -12.95 -0.10 -20.28
C ALA A 968 -13.91 0.37 -19.19
N ASP A 969 -13.63 0.00 -17.93
CA ASP A 969 -14.30 0.59 -16.77
C ASP A 969 -13.98 2.11 -16.71
N PRO A 970 -14.90 2.98 -16.25
CA PRO A 970 -14.71 4.43 -16.25
C PRO A 970 -13.38 4.91 -15.66
N ASP A 971 -12.92 4.27 -14.58
CA ASP A 971 -11.71 4.66 -13.83
C ASP A 971 -10.48 3.79 -14.13
N ALA A 972 -10.55 2.89 -15.13
CA ALA A 972 -9.41 2.05 -15.48
C ALA A 972 -8.23 2.87 -16.03
N ALA A 973 -6.98 2.47 -15.74
CA ALA A 973 -5.79 3.06 -16.36
C ALA A 973 -5.79 2.88 -17.91
N PRO A 974 -5.07 3.71 -18.69
CA PRO A 974 -5.08 3.64 -20.16
C PRO A 974 -4.71 2.28 -20.78
N ASN A 975 -3.85 1.52 -20.11
CA ASN A 975 -3.42 0.18 -20.53
C ASN A 975 -4.33 -0.95 -20.02
N ARG A 976 -5.36 -0.64 -19.21
CA ARG A 976 -6.34 -1.61 -18.71
C ARG A 976 -7.66 -1.43 -19.45
N HIS A 977 -8.13 -2.51 -20.06
CA HIS A 977 -9.35 -2.54 -20.84
C HIS A 977 -10.07 -3.88 -20.68
N VAL A 978 -11.37 -3.89 -20.97
CA VAL A 978 -12.24 -5.06 -20.97
C VAL A 978 -12.26 -5.72 -22.35
N SER A 979 -12.30 -4.90 -23.40
CA SER A 979 -12.13 -5.32 -24.81
C SER A 979 -11.31 -4.27 -25.53
N PHE A 980 -10.51 -4.69 -26.51
CA PHE A 980 -9.73 -3.79 -27.34
C PHE A 980 -9.60 -4.29 -28.78
N GLU A 981 -9.32 -3.36 -29.70
CA GLU A 981 -8.96 -3.64 -31.08
C GLU A 981 -7.90 -2.64 -31.52
N TYR A 982 -6.88 -3.08 -32.24
CA TYR A 982 -5.85 -2.16 -32.73
C TYR A 982 -6.41 -1.26 -33.83
N ALA A 983 -6.01 0.01 -33.85
CA ALA A 983 -6.38 0.97 -34.89
C ALA A 983 -6.04 0.45 -36.30
N ARG A 984 -4.91 -0.26 -36.46
CA ARG A 984 -4.51 -0.89 -37.74
C ARG A 984 -5.46 -1.98 -38.25
N SER A 985 -6.30 -2.56 -37.39
CA SER A 985 -7.23 -3.62 -37.78
C SER A 985 -8.37 -3.11 -38.66
N GLY A 986 -8.62 -1.80 -38.64
CA GLY A 986 -9.58 -1.13 -39.52
C GLY A 986 -10.39 -0.05 -38.81
N ASN A 987 -11.08 0.74 -39.63
CA ASN A 987 -12.05 1.75 -39.20
C ASN A 987 -13.37 1.50 -39.96
N PRO A 988 -14.46 1.09 -39.30
CA PRO A 988 -14.64 1.02 -37.84
C PRO A 988 -13.88 -0.13 -37.15
N ALA A 989 -13.47 0.11 -35.92
CA ALA A 989 -13.01 -0.93 -34.99
C ALA A 989 -14.20 -1.76 -34.50
N VAL A 990 -14.03 -3.07 -34.32
CA VAL A 990 -15.11 -3.97 -33.89
C VAL A 990 -14.74 -4.58 -32.54
N LEU A 991 -15.44 -4.16 -31.47
CA LEU A 991 -15.16 -4.55 -30.09
C LEU A 991 -16.18 -5.56 -29.57
N ASP A 992 -15.74 -6.45 -28.68
CA ASP A 992 -16.61 -7.33 -27.92
C ASP A 992 -17.19 -6.58 -26.72
N VAL A 993 -18.51 -6.41 -26.69
CA VAL A 993 -19.20 -5.78 -25.57
C VAL A 993 -19.19 -6.73 -24.38
N PRO A 994 -18.83 -6.29 -23.16
CA PRO A 994 -18.81 -7.16 -22.00
C PRO A 994 -20.18 -7.78 -21.71
N THR A 995 -20.16 -8.95 -21.05
CA THR A 995 -21.37 -9.68 -20.63
C THR A 995 -22.00 -9.10 -19.35
N THR A 996 -21.26 -8.28 -18.59
CA THR A 996 -21.79 -7.60 -17.41
C THR A 996 -22.44 -6.27 -17.82
N PRO A 997 -23.76 -6.10 -17.66
CA PRO A 997 -24.44 -4.83 -17.90
C PRO A 997 -23.91 -3.74 -16.98
N GLY A 998 -23.95 -2.49 -17.43
CA GLY A 998 -23.46 -1.37 -16.65
C GLY A 998 -22.85 -0.26 -17.49
N ARG A 999 -22.23 0.71 -16.82
CA ARG A 999 -21.56 1.84 -17.47
C ARG A 999 -20.12 1.52 -17.77
N TYR A 1000 -19.75 1.68 -19.04
CA TYR A 1000 -18.38 1.58 -19.53
C TYR A 1000 -18.01 2.85 -20.30
N VAL A 1001 -16.74 2.95 -20.66
CA VAL A 1001 -16.24 4.00 -21.55
C VAL A 1001 -15.54 3.39 -22.75
N LEU A 1002 -15.81 3.95 -23.93
CA LEU A 1002 -15.00 3.77 -25.13
C LEU A 1002 -13.81 4.72 -25.06
N ARG A 1003 -12.62 4.25 -25.40
CA ARG A 1003 -11.40 5.07 -25.38
C ARG A 1003 -10.58 4.86 -26.65
N TYR A 1004 -10.00 5.94 -27.16
CA TYR A 1004 -8.89 5.91 -28.10
C TYR A 1004 -7.62 6.03 -27.28
N VAL A 1005 -6.80 4.99 -27.27
CA VAL A 1005 -5.53 4.99 -26.55
C VAL A 1005 -4.38 5.02 -27.54
N GLN A 1006 -3.55 6.04 -27.39
CA GLN A 1006 -2.32 6.20 -28.15
C GLN A 1006 -1.19 5.42 -27.46
N ASP A 1007 -0.53 4.54 -28.20
CA ASP A 1007 0.55 3.69 -27.69
C ASP A 1007 1.84 4.51 -27.51
N GLY A 1008 2.38 4.48 -26.29
CA GLY A 1008 3.52 5.30 -25.91
C GLY A 1008 4.15 4.92 -24.58
N SER A 1009 4.88 5.88 -23.99
CA SER A 1009 5.52 5.68 -22.69
C SER A 1009 5.35 6.96 -21.88
N PRO A 1010 4.22 7.12 -21.15
CA PRO A 1010 3.13 6.15 -20.94
C PRO A 1010 2.06 6.12 -22.06
N ASP A 1011 1.18 5.12 -22.05
CA ASP A 1011 -0.03 5.12 -22.91
C ASP A 1011 -1.00 6.21 -22.47
N THR A 1012 -1.63 6.89 -23.43
CA THR A 1012 -2.49 8.06 -23.15
C THR A 1012 -3.85 7.91 -23.82
N VAL A 1013 -4.92 8.20 -23.09
CA VAL A 1013 -6.28 8.30 -23.64
C VAL A 1013 -6.46 9.67 -24.27
N ILE A 1014 -6.68 9.71 -25.60
CA ILE A 1014 -6.82 10.96 -26.38
C ILE A 1014 -8.24 11.21 -26.89
N ALA A 1015 -9.14 10.24 -26.73
CA ALA A 1015 -10.58 10.43 -26.88
C ALA A 1015 -11.34 9.46 -25.97
N MET A 1016 -12.50 9.88 -25.48
CA MET A 1016 -13.36 9.08 -24.62
C MET A 1016 -14.84 9.32 -24.94
N ALA A 1017 -15.64 8.26 -24.95
CA ALA A 1017 -17.10 8.32 -25.07
C ALA A 1017 -17.75 7.35 -24.07
N THR A 1018 -18.97 7.63 -23.63
CA THR A 1018 -19.71 6.75 -22.71
C THR A 1018 -20.39 5.61 -23.47
N LEU A 1019 -20.47 4.44 -22.86
CA LEU A 1019 -21.19 3.27 -23.37
C LEU A 1019 -22.01 2.63 -22.25
N GLU A 1020 -23.31 2.53 -22.44
CA GLU A 1020 -24.21 1.79 -21.55
C GLU A 1020 -24.44 0.37 -22.09
N VAL A 1021 -23.98 -0.63 -21.34
CA VAL A 1021 -24.18 -2.03 -21.70
C VAL A 1021 -25.51 -2.50 -21.11
N THR A 1022 -26.45 -2.85 -21.98
CA THR A 1022 -27.81 -3.21 -21.58
C THR A 1022 -27.94 -4.71 -21.32
N PRO A 1023 -28.76 -5.13 -20.33
CA PRO A 1023 -28.98 -6.54 -20.04
C PRO A 1023 -29.69 -7.25 -21.18
N VAL A 1024 -29.34 -8.51 -21.40
CA VAL A 1024 -30.00 -9.43 -22.33
C VAL A 1024 -30.58 -10.61 -21.56
N SER A 1025 -31.70 -11.15 -22.05
CA SER A 1025 -32.36 -12.34 -21.50
C SER A 1025 -32.59 -13.39 -22.58
N ALA A 1026 -32.71 -14.65 -22.18
CA ALA A 1026 -33.07 -15.75 -23.04
C ALA A 1026 -34.26 -16.54 -22.47
N THR A 1027 -35.04 -17.16 -23.34
CA THR A 1027 -36.11 -18.10 -22.98
C THR A 1027 -35.81 -19.48 -23.56
N LEU A 1028 -36.24 -20.52 -22.85
CA LEU A 1028 -36.03 -21.92 -23.18
C LEU A 1028 -37.37 -22.64 -23.20
N ASP A 1029 -37.68 -23.32 -24.30
CA ASP A 1029 -38.86 -24.15 -24.48
C ASP A 1029 -38.42 -25.62 -24.65
N VAL A 1030 -38.87 -26.45 -23.70
CA VAL A 1030 -38.43 -27.83 -23.51
C VAL A 1030 -39.56 -28.64 -22.85
N PRO A 1031 -39.68 -29.96 -23.09
CA PRO A 1031 -40.61 -30.80 -22.36
C PRO A 1031 -40.32 -30.79 -20.85
N ALA A 1032 -41.36 -30.64 -20.03
CA ALA A 1032 -41.23 -30.59 -18.57
C ALA A 1032 -40.74 -31.92 -17.95
N SER A 1033 -40.93 -33.04 -18.64
CA SER A 1033 -40.48 -34.37 -18.19
C SER A 1033 -39.67 -35.04 -19.28
N ILE A 1034 -38.45 -35.46 -18.94
CA ILE A 1034 -37.48 -36.00 -19.87
C ILE A 1034 -37.02 -37.37 -19.38
N PRO A 1035 -37.17 -38.43 -20.18
CA PRO A 1035 -36.65 -39.74 -19.84
C PRO A 1035 -35.12 -39.72 -19.60
N VAL A 1036 -34.68 -40.34 -18.51
CA VAL A 1036 -33.25 -40.51 -18.17
C VAL A 1036 -32.46 -41.08 -19.35
N GLY A 1037 -31.30 -40.49 -19.66
CA GLY A 1037 -30.42 -40.94 -20.76
C GLY A 1037 -30.93 -40.69 -22.19
N SER A 1038 -32.12 -40.10 -22.38
CA SER A 1038 -32.65 -39.77 -23.71
C SER A 1038 -31.99 -38.51 -24.32
N THR A 1039 -32.11 -38.33 -25.64
CA THR A 1039 -31.81 -37.05 -26.29
C THR A 1039 -33.12 -36.28 -26.49
N PHE A 1040 -33.14 -34.99 -26.14
CA PHE A 1040 -34.29 -34.10 -26.29
C PHE A 1040 -33.89 -32.83 -27.04
N GLU A 1041 -34.90 -32.16 -27.61
CA GLU A 1041 -34.74 -30.91 -28.34
C GLU A 1041 -35.19 -29.73 -27.48
N VAL A 1042 -34.40 -28.67 -27.50
CA VAL A 1042 -34.66 -27.40 -26.80
C VAL A 1042 -34.77 -26.30 -27.84
N THR A 1043 -35.93 -25.64 -27.90
CA THR A 1043 -36.06 -24.39 -28.66
C THR A 1043 -35.69 -23.24 -27.75
N TRP A 1044 -34.95 -22.26 -28.26
CA TRP A 1044 -34.48 -21.13 -27.45
C TRP A 1044 -34.68 -19.81 -28.18
N ASP A 1045 -34.92 -18.73 -27.43
CA ASP A 1045 -34.95 -17.36 -27.96
C ASP A 1045 -34.03 -16.50 -27.09
N GLY A 1046 -32.94 -16.00 -27.66
CA GLY A 1046 -31.83 -15.38 -26.93
C GLY A 1046 -30.75 -14.82 -27.86
N PRO A 1047 -29.64 -14.27 -27.31
CA PRO A 1047 -28.66 -13.50 -28.08
C PRO A 1047 -27.90 -14.31 -29.16
N GLY A 1048 -27.77 -15.63 -28.98
CA GLY A 1048 -27.28 -16.54 -30.02
C GLY A 1048 -25.78 -16.36 -30.33
N GLY A 1049 -24.97 -15.96 -29.36
CA GLY A 1049 -23.54 -15.78 -29.56
C GLY A 1049 -22.84 -17.09 -29.95
N ASP A 1050 -21.80 -17.02 -30.79
CA ASP A 1050 -21.10 -18.19 -31.33
C ASP A 1050 -20.52 -19.14 -30.27
N ARG A 1051 -20.35 -18.65 -29.03
CA ARG A 1051 -19.84 -19.41 -27.88
C ARG A 1051 -20.85 -19.57 -26.75
N ASP A 1052 -22.06 -19.00 -26.90
CA ASP A 1052 -23.12 -19.22 -25.94
C ASP A 1052 -23.52 -20.70 -25.96
N PHE A 1053 -23.97 -21.22 -24.82
CA PHE A 1053 -24.33 -22.63 -24.69
C PHE A 1053 -25.53 -22.81 -23.78
N ILE A 1054 -26.28 -23.88 -24.02
CA ILE A 1054 -27.35 -24.33 -23.13
C ILE A 1054 -26.82 -25.52 -22.35
N SER A 1055 -27.00 -25.52 -21.03
CA SER A 1055 -26.52 -26.56 -20.13
C SER A 1055 -27.64 -27.10 -19.25
N VAL A 1056 -27.51 -28.36 -18.82
CA VAL A 1056 -28.36 -29.00 -17.80
C VAL A 1056 -27.52 -29.15 -16.54
N ALA A 1057 -27.96 -28.57 -15.43
CA ALA A 1057 -27.24 -28.58 -14.16
C ALA A 1057 -28.19 -28.90 -12.99
N GLY A 1058 -27.62 -29.24 -11.83
CA GLY A 1058 -28.43 -29.33 -10.60
C GLY A 1058 -28.99 -27.95 -10.22
N PRO A 1059 -30.11 -27.89 -9.47
CA PRO A 1059 -30.61 -26.62 -8.93
C PRO A 1059 -29.53 -25.90 -8.13
N ASP A 1060 -29.39 -24.58 -8.32
CA ASP A 1060 -28.46 -23.71 -7.60
C ASP A 1060 -26.95 -24.04 -7.76
N GLU A 1061 -26.56 -24.92 -8.70
CA GLU A 1061 -25.14 -25.18 -8.99
C GLU A 1061 -24.46 -23.96 -9.67
N ASP A 1062 -23.15 -23.78 -9.48
CA ASP A 1062 -22.36 -22.74 -10.16
C ASP A 1062 -22.51 -22.75 -11.69
N VAL A 1063 -22.39 -21.58 -12.35
CA VAL A 1063 -22.54 -21.42 -13.82
C VAL A 1063 -21.60 -22.32 -14.65
N ASN A 1064 -20.45 -22.68 -14.09
CA ASN A 1064 -19.46 -23.54 -14.75
C ASN A 1064 -19.66 -25.04 -14.49
N ARG A 1065 -20.65 -25.41 -13.67
CA ARG A 1065 -20.95 -26.80 -13.30
C ARG A 1065 -22.26 -27.22 -13.95
N TYR A 1066 -22.20 -28.31 -14.71
CA TYR A 1066 -23.34 -28.86 -15.43
C TYR A 1066 -23.13 -30.35 -15.71
N ALA A 1067 -24.22 -31.11 -15.82
CA ALA A 1067 -24.22 -32.51 -16.21
C ALA A 1067 -24.02 -32.70 -17.72
N THR A 1068 -24.59 -31.80 -18.53
CA THR A 1068 -24.41 -31.78 -19.99
C THR A 1068 -24.51 -30.34 -20.52
N TYR A 1069 -23.96 -30.07 -21.70
CA TYR A 1069 -24.10 -28.80 -22.38
C TYR A 1069 -23.92 -28.94 -23.89
N GLU A 1070 -24.50 -28.02 -24.65
CA GLU A 1070 -24.27 -27.88 -26.08
C GLU A 1070 -24.24 -26.40 -26.49
N TYR A 1071 -23.37 -26.05 -27.44
CA TYR A 1071 -23.27 -24.68 -27.94
C TYR A 1071 -24.48 -24.33 -28.81
N VAL A 1072 -25.01 -23.11 -28.66
CA VAL A 1072 -26.23 -22.67 -29.37
C VAL A 1072 -26.06 -22.63 -30.89
N ARG A 1073 -24.82 -22.50 -31.39
CA ARG A 1073 -24.47 -22.65 -32.81
C ARG A 1073 -24.80 -24.04 -33.39
N GLY A 1074 -25.07 -25.03 -32.52
CA GLY A 1074 -25.48 -26.39 -32.89
C GLY A 1074 -26.90 -26.45 -33.48
N GLY A 1075 -27.70 -25.40 -33.36
CA GLY A 1075 -29.01 -25.28 -33.99
C GLY A 1075 -30.10 -24.75 -33.04
N ASN A 1076 -31.26 -24.47 -33.61
CA ASN A 1076 -32.49 -24.12 -32.90
C ASN A 1076 -33.67 -24.76 -33.65
N PRO A 1077 -34.20 -25.91 -33.18
CA PRO A 1077 -33.97 -26.53 -31.88
C PRO A 1077 -32.55 -27.13 -31.71
N LEU A 1078 -32.02 -27.03 -30.49
CA LEU A 1078 -30.75 -27.59 -30.05
C LEU A 1078 -30.96 -28.98 -29.41
N LYS A 1079 -30.12 -29.96 -29.73
CA LYS A 1079 -30.23 -31.32 -29.18
C LYS A 1079 -29.34 -31.48 -27.95
N LEU A 1080 -29.90 -31.91 -26.84
CA LEU A 1080 -29.21 -32.16 -25.56
C LEU A 1080 -29.48 -33.56 -25.05
N SER A 1081 -28.58 -34.12 -24.23
CA SER A 1081 -28.75 -35.43 -23.59
C SER A 1081 -29.19 -35.30 -22.14
N ALA A 1082 -30.22 -36.04 -21.73
CA ALA A 1082 -30.68 -36.08 -20.36
C ALA A 1082 -29.63 -36.71 -19.44
N PRO A 1083 -29.43 -36.18 -18.21
CA PRO A 1083 -28.61 -36.79 -17.17
C PRO A 1083 -28.97 -38.27 -16.91
N ALA A 1084 -28.02 -39.03 -16.36
CA ALA A 1084 -28.17 -40.46 -16.05
C ALA A 1084 -28.86 -40.74 -14.70
N GLU A 1085 -29.02 -39.72 -13.85
CA GLU A 1085 -29.71 -39.81 -12.57
C GLU A 1085 -31.06 -39.10 -12.65
N PRO A 1086 -32.16 -39.71 -12.18
CA PRO A 1086 -33.47 -39.07 -12.17
C PRO A 1086 -33.53 -37.96 -11.11
N GLY A 1087 -34.32 -36.93 -11.36
CA GLY A 1087 -34.49 -35.80 -10.43
C GLY A 1087 -34.80 -34.48 -11.14
N ALA A 1088 -34.96 -33.43 -10.34
CA ALA A 1088 -35.15 -32.07 -10.85
C ALA A 1088 -33.80 -31.49 -11.29
N TYR A 1089 -33.75 -30.97 -12.52
CA TYR A 1089 -32.60 -30.28 -13.07
C TYR A 1089 -33.01 -28.90 -13.59
N GLU A 1090 -32.03 -28.02 -13.66
CA GLU A 1090 -32.15 -26.69 -14.23
C GLU A 1090 -31.50 -26.67 -15.62
N LEU A 1091 -32.26 -26.27 -16.63
CA LEU A 1091 -31.77 -26.02 -17.97
C LEU A 1091 -31.45 -24.53 -18.11
N ARG A 1092 -30.20 -24.20 -18.43
CA ARG A 1092 -29.65 -22.83 -18.36
C ARG A 1092 -29.13 -22.39 -19.71
N TYR A 1093 -29.56 -21.23 -20.19
CA TYR A 1093 -28.92 -20.50 -21.28
C TYR A 1093 -27.78 -19.67 -20.71
N VAL A 1094 -26.55 -20.02 -21.06
CA VAL A 1094 -25.33 -19.38 -20.57
C VAL A 1094 -24.72 -18.54 -21.69
N GLN A 1095 -24.65 -17.23 -21.44
CA GLN A 1095 -23.92 -16.29 -22.27
C GLN A 1095 -22.42 -16.40 -21.98
N HIS A 1096 -21.63 -16.62 -23.01
CA HIS A 1096 -20.19 -16.82 -22.87
C HIS A 1096 -19.44 -15.48 -22.86
N GLY A 1097 -18.75 -15.18 -21.76
CA GLY A 1097 -17.91 -14.00 -21.58
C GLY A 1097 -17.11 -14.07 -20.30
N THR A 1098 -16.54 -12.92 -19.87
CA THR A 1098 -15.77 -12.82 -18.63
C THR A 1098 -16.40 -11.73 -17.75
N PRO A 1099 -17.23 -12.09 -16.73
CA PRO A 1099 -17.63 -13.44 -16.33
C PRO A 1099 -18.73 -14.05 -17.22
N GLN A 1100 -18.89 -15.37 -17.15
CA GLN A 1100 -20.01 -16.09 -17.78
C GLN A 1100 -21.30 -15.84 -17.00
N ARG A 1101 -22.44 -15.70 -17.70
CA ARG A 1101 -23.73 -15.38 -17.06
C ARG A 1101 -24.85 -16.30 -17.55
N ILE A 1102 -25.70 -16.73 -16.61
CA ILE A 1102 -26.98 -17.35 -16.92
C ILE A 1102 -27.97 -16.23 -17.25
N ILE A 1103 -28.54 -16.25 -18.45
CA ILE A 1103 -29.48 -15.21 -18.91
C ILE A 1103 -30.88 -15.76 -19.22
N GLY A 1104 -31.06 -17.07 -19.09
CA GLY A 1104 -32.34 -17.75 -19.19
C GLY A 1104 -32.29 -19.09 -18.47
N THR A 1105 -33.35 -19.45 -17.75
CA THR A 1105 -33.44 -20.72 -17.04
C THR A 1105 -34.85 -21.32 -17.14
N THR A 1106 -34.95 -22.65 -17.13
CA THR A 1106 -36.20 -23.39 -16.99
C THR A 1106 -35.96 -24.72 -16.27
N MET A 1107 -36.93 -25.16 -15.46
CA MET A 1107 -36.83 -26.43 -14.73
C MET A 1107 -37.30 -27.60 -15.59
N ILE A 1108 -36.59 -28.72 -15.51
CA ILE A 1108 -36.95 -29.98 -16.14
C ILE A 1108 -36.90 -31.11 -15.10
N ASP A 1109 -37.79 -32.09 -15.25
CA ASP A 1109 -37.81 -33.29 -14.41
C ASP A 1109 -37.29 -34.49 -15.20
N VAL A 1110 -36.16 -35.05 -14.79
CA VAL A 1110 -35.59 -36.25 -15.41
C VAL A 1110 -36.22 -37.48 -14.77
N ILE A 1111 -37.08 -38.15 -15.53
CA ILE A 1111 -37.90 -39.25 -15.03
C ILE A 1111 -37.27 -40.62 -15.35
N VAL A 1112 -37.51 -41.58 -14.46
CA VAL A 1112 -37.10 -42.98 -14.66
C VAL A 1112 -37.90 -43.62 -15.82
N VAL A 1113 -37.24 -44.48 -16.60
CA VAL A 1113 -37.90 -45.34 -17.59
C VAL A 1113 -37.90 -46.80 -17.12
N THR A 1114 -38.97 -47.51 -17.44
CA THR A 1114 -39.14 -48.94 -17.16
C THR A 1114 -38.96 -49.77 -18.42
N ALA A 1115 -38.46 -51.00 -18.29
CA ALA A 1115 -38.48 -51.99 -19.36
C ALA A 1115 -39.03 -53.33 -18.85
N SER A 1116 -39.47 -54.18 -19.77
CA SER A 1116 -39.89 -55.55 -19.50
C SER A 1116 -39.27 -56.52 -20.51
N LEU A 1117 -39.05 -57.76 -20.07
CA LEU A 1117 -38.46 -58.84 -20.87
C LEU A 1117 -39.42 -60.02 -20.91
N ASP A 1118 -39.61 -60.61 -22.08
CA ASP A 1118 -40.34 -61.85 -22.29
C ASP A 1118 -39.54 -62.90 -23.06
N ALA A 1119 -39.48 -64.09 -22.48
CA ALA A 1119 -38.61 -65.20 -22.89
C ALA A 1119 -39.09 -66.50 -22.22
N PRO A 1120 -38.80 -67.69 -22.79
CA PRO A 1120 -39.13 -68.97 -22.15
C PRO A 1120 -38.50 -69.09 -20.76
N ALA A 1121 -39.17 -69.82 -19.86
CA ALA A 1121 -38.69 -70.02 -18.48
C ALA A 1121 -37.43 -70.91 -18.40
N SER A 1122 -37.21 -71.76 -19.41
CA SER A 1122 -35.98 -72.53 -19.57
C SER A 1122 -35.55 -72.66 -21.03
N ALA A 1123 -34.27 -72.97 -21.25
CA ALA A 1123 -33.68 -73.22 -22.55
C ALA A 1123 -32.51 -74.22 -22.45
N ALA A 1124 -32.20 -74.93 -23.54
CA ALA A 1124 -31.09 -75.90 -23.53
C ALA A 1124 -29.72 -75.19 -23.55
N ALA A 1125 -28.73 -75.75 -22.88
CA ALA A 1125 -27.35 -75.25 -22.89
C ALA A 1125 -26.80 -75.11 -24.33
N GLY A 1126 -26.25 -73.93 -24.65
CA GLY A 1126 -25.70 -73.61 -25.99
C GLY A 1126 -26.73 -73.35 -27.10
N SER A 1127 -28.03 -73.32 -26.78
CA SER A 1127 -29.08 -72.99 -27.74
C SER A 1127 -29.31 -71.48 -27.90
N SER A 1128 -29.96 -71.05 -28.98
CA SER A 1128 -30.37 -69.65 -29.19
C SER A 1128 -31.80 -69.44 -28.73
N VAL A 1129 -32.06 -68.35 -28.00
CA VAL A 1129 -33.38 -67.96 -27.50
C VAL A 1129 -33.76 -66.58 -28.03
N GLU A 1130 -34.98 -66.47 -28.54
CA GLU A 1130 -35.60 -65.17 -28.83
C GLU A 1130 -36.13 -64.54 -27.54
N VAL A 1131 -35.70 -63.31 -27.28
CA VAL A 1131 -36.13 -62.50 -26.16
C VAL A 1131 -36.85 -61.28 -26.70
N THR A 1132 -38.17 -61.22 -26.48
CA THR A 1132 -38.95 -60.02 -26.73
C THR A 1132 -38.78 -59.07 -25.55
N TRP A 1133 -38.82 -57.78 -25.85
CA TRP A 1133 -38.70 -56.74 -24.85
C TRP A 1133 -39.55 -55.53 -25.22
N ASP A 1134 -39.96 -54.81 -24.19
CA ASP A 1134 -40.66 -53.52 -24.27
C ASP A 1134 -39.93 -52.54 -23.35
N GLY A 1135 -39.38 -51.46 -23.91
CA GLY A 1135 -38.42 -50.59 -23.22
C GLY A 1135 -37.92 -49.44 -24.11
N PRO A 1136 -36.97 -48.61 -23.64
CA PRO A 1136 -36.58 -47.37 -24.30
C PRO A 1136 -35.92 -47.55 -25.68
N GLY A 1137 -35.17 -48.62 -25.88
CA GLY A 1137 -34.59 -48.99 -27.18
C GLY A 1137 -33.52 -48.02 -27.67
N TYR A 1138 -32.79 -47.34 -26.79
CA TYR A 1138 -31.80 -46.35 -27.22
C TYR A 1138 -30.66 -47.01 -28.01
N PRO A 1139 -29.97 -46.29 -28.92
CA PRO A 1139 -29.01 -46.88 -29.86
C PRO A 1139 -27.86 -47.67 -29.25
N ARG A 1140 -27.60 -47.51 -27.94
CA ARG A 1140 -26.54 -48.21 -27.19
C ARG A 1140 -27.08 -49.20 -26.16
N ASP A 1141 -28.38 -49.23 -25.91
CA ASP A 1141 -28.99 -50.17 -24.97
C ASP A 1141 -28.84 -51.60 -25.51
N TYR A 1142 -28.73 -52.57 -24.61
CA TYR A 1142 -28.59 -53.97 -25.01
C TYR A 1142 -29.29 -54.92 -24.05
N LEU A 1143 -29.73 -56.04 -24.62
CA LEU A 1143 -30.17 -57.21 -23.88
C LEU A 1143 -28.97 -58.10 -23.65
N SER A 1144 -28.86 -58.68 -22.47
CA SER A 1144 -27.77 -59.60 -22.13
C SER A 1144 -28.23 -60.77 -21.28
N ILE A 1145 -27.47 -61.86 -21.31
CA ILE A 1145 -27.61 -62.99 -20.39
C ILE A 1145 -26.37 -63.08 -19.49
N ALA A 1146 -26.57 -63.18 -18.18
CA ALA A 1146 -25.48 -63.17 -17.19
C ALA A 1146 -25.82 -64.03 -15.96
N GLN A 1147 -24.84 -64.33 -15.11
CA GLN A 1147 -25.14 -64.99 -13.82
C GLN A 1147 -25.84 -64.01 -12.88
N PRO A 1148 -26.69 -64.47 -11.95
CA PRO A 1148 -27.34 -63.61 -10.96
C PRO A 1148 -26.34 -62.71 -10.23
N ASP A 1149 -26.75 -61.47 -9.95
CA ASP A 1149 -25.98 -60.45 -9.22
C ASP A 1149 -24.67 -59.95 -9.86
N GLU A 1150 -24.32 -60.40 -11.07
CA GLU A 1150 -23.21 -59.82 -11.84
C GLU A 1150 -23.46 -58.35 -12.23
N LYS A 1151 -22.40 -57.53 -12.31
CA LYS A 1151 -22.47 -56.13 -12.75
C LYS A 1151 -23.03 -56.01 -14.18
N PRO A 1152 -23.69 -54.88 -14.55
CA PRO A 1152 -24.33 -54.69 -15.87
C PRO A 1152 -23.40 -54.90 -17.08
N SER A 1153 -22.10 -54.63 -16.92
CA SER A 1153 -21.08 -54.78 -17.96
C SER A 1153 -20.60 -56.22 -18.17
N ARG A 1154 -21.03 -57.18 -17.36
CA ARG A 1154 -20.62 -58.58 -17.43
C ARG A 1154 -21.78 -59.45 -17.90
N TYR A 1155 -21.55 -60.17 -18.99
CA TYR A 1155 -22.53 -61.03 -19.63
C TYR A 1155 -21.83 -62.16 -20.39
N THR A 1156 -22.59 -63.23 -20.69
CA THR A 1156 -22.14 -64.36 -21.52
C THR A 1156 -22.43 -64.13 -22.99
N ASP A 1157 -23.58 -63.51 -23.30
CA ASP A 1157 -23.94 -63.06 -24.64
C ASP A 1157 -24.84 -61.82 -24.57
N TYR A 1158 -24.89 -61.05 -25.65
CA TYR A 1158 -25.68 -59.80 -25.72
C TYR A 1158 -26.16 -59.49 -27.15
N ALA A 1159 -27.20 -58.66 -27.24
CA ALA A 1159 -27.74 -58.12 -28.48
C ALA A 1159 -28.20 -56.68 -28.26
N TYR A 1160 -27.93 -55.78 -29.21
CA TYR A 1160 -28.38 -54.39 -29.05
C TYR A 1160 -29.89 -54.29 -29.16
N ALA A 1161 -30.50 -53.47 -28.29
CA ALA A 1161 -31.92 -53.19 -28.36
C ALA A 1161 -32.28 -52.48 -29.68
N SER A 1162 -31.35 -51.72 -30.26
CA SER A 1162 -31.56 -51.08 -31.57
C SER A 1162 -31.78 -52.06 -32.73
N ASP A 1163 -31.39 -53.34 -32.57
CA ASP A 1163 -31.52 -54.35 -33.62
C ASP A 1163 -32.95 -54.90 -33.73
N GLY A 1164 -33.83 -54.53 -32.80
CA GLY A 1164 -35.26 -54.84 -32.78
C GLY A 1164 -35.68 -55.82 -31.68
N SER A 1165 -37.00 -55.98 -31.54
CA SER A 1165 -37.67 -56.93 -30.64
C SER A 1165 -38.46 -57.92 -31.51
N PRO A 1166 -38.19 -59.24 -31.47
CA PRO A 1166 -37.29 -59.95 -30.56
C PRO A 1166 -35.79 -59.82 -30.89
N ALA A 1167 -34.95 -59.92 -29.86
CA ALA A 1167 -33.50 -60.09 -29.97
C ALA A 1167 -33.11 -61.56 -29.73
N VAL A 1168 -32.11 -62.07 -30.44
CA VAL A 1168 -31.63 -63.47 -30.30
C VAL A 1168 -30.39 -63.51 -29.42
N LEU A 1169 -30.44 -64.27 -28.32
CA LEU A 1169 -29.31 -64.48 -27.41
C LEU A 1169 -28.91 -65.96 -27.35
N GLN A 1170 -27.61 -66.24 -27.32
CA GLN A 1170 -27.05 -67.57 -27.09
C GLN A 1170 -27.02 -67.89 -25.60
N MET A 1171 -27.60 -69.04 -25.24
CA MET A 1171 -27.57 -69.55 -23.88
C MET A 1171 -26.17 -70.10 -23.54
N PRO A 1172 -25.68 -69.87 -22.32
CA PRO A 1172 -24.43 -70.45 -21.83
C PRO A 1172 -24.34 -71.98 -22.04
N ALA A 1173 -23.14 -72.48 -22.31
CA ALA A 1173 -22.90 -73.93 -22.47
C ALA A 1173 -22.90 -74.71 -21.14
N VAL A 1174 -22.93 -74.00 -20.01
CA VAL A 1174 -22.94 -74.58 -18.66
C VAL A 1174 -24.36 -74.46 -18.08
N PRO A 1175 -25.04 -75.59 -17.78
CA PRO A 1175 -26.36 -75.57 -17.16
C PRO A 1175 -26.37 -74.83 -15.82
N GLY A 1176 -27.46 -74.11 -15.54
CA GLY A 1176 -27.59 -73.30 -14.33
C GLY A 1176 -28.67 -72.22 -14.43
N THR A 1177 -28.83 -71.46 -13.36
CA THR A 1177 -29.75 -70.31 -13.32
C THR A 1177 -29.03 -69.07 -13.81
N TYR A 1178 -29.60 -68.41 -14.82
CA TYR A 1178 -29.10 -67.16 -15.38
C TYR A 1178 -30.18 -66.08 -15.37
N GLU A 1179 -29.78 -64.84 -15.59
CA GLU A 1179 -30.65 -63.68 -15.73
C GLU A 1179 -30.52 -63.08 -17.13
N LEU A 1180 -31.66 -62.93 -17.79
CA LEU A 1180 -31.84 -62.01 -18.91
C LEU A 1180 -32.00 -60.60 -18.37
N ARG A 1181 -31.29 -59.65 -18.96
CA ARG A 1181 -31.20 -58.26 -18.48
C ARG A 1181 -31.37 -57.29 -19.61
N TYR A 1182 -32.19 -56.26 -19.40
CA TYR A 1182 -32.20 -55.08 -20.24
C TYR A 1182 -31.29 -54.04 -19.60
N VAL A 1183 -30.19 -53.72 -20.28
CA VAL A 1183 -29.19 -52.76 -19.81
C VAL A 1183 -29.32 -51.48 -20.62
N MET A 1184 -29.66 -50.39 -19.92
CA MET A 1184 -29.59 -49.05 -20.48
C MET A 1184 -28.16 -48.52 -20.37
N MET A 1185 -27.60 -48.05 -21.48
CA MET A 1185 -26.24 -47.55 -21.52
C MET A 1185 -26.18 -46.05 -21.15
N GLY A 1186 -25.63 -45.78 -19.96
CA GLY A 1186 -25.31 -44.45 -19.44
C GLY A 1186 -23.99 -44.47 -18.64
N THR A 1187 -23.69 -43.38 -17.93
CA THR A 1187 -22.53 -43.30 -17.02
C THR A 1187 -23.03 -43.09 -15.60
N PRO A 1188 -23.23 -44.17 -14.79
CA PRO A 1188 -22.96 -45.58 -15.06
C PRO A 1188 -24.09 -46.29 -15.85
N ALA A 1189 -23.79 -47.48 -16.40
CA ALA A 1189 -24.76 -48.33 -17.08
C ALA A 1189 -25.71 -49.00 -16.07
N THR A 1190 -27.01 -49.06 -16.38
CA THR A 1190 -28.06 -49.42 -15.41
C THR A 1190 -28.93 -50.55 -15.95
N ILE A 1191 -29.18 -51.58 -15.12
CA ILE A 1191 -30.13 -52.65 -15.45
C ILE A 1191 -31.54 -52.18 -15.09
N ILE A 1192 -32.41 -52.03 -16.09
CA ILE A 1192 -33.78 -51.53 -15.90
C ILE A 1192 -34.87 -52.61 -16.05
N ALA A 1193 -34.49 -53.83 -16.46
CA ALA A 1193 -35.36 -55.01 -16.39
C ALA A 1193 -34.54 -56.28 -16.20
N ARG A 1194 -35.10 -57.26 -15.47
CA ARG A 1194 -34.51 -58.59 -15.25
C ARG A 1194 -35.55 -59.69 -15.41
N ARG A 1195 -35.14 -60.84 -15.93
CA ARG A 1195 -35.94 -62.07 -15.98
C ARG A 1195 -35.06 -63.29 -15.81
N THR A 1196 -35.42 -64.15 -14.86
CA THR A 1196 -34.69 -65.41 -14.64
C THR A 1196 -34.98 -66.41 -15.76
N ILE A 1197 -33.96 -67.13 -16.20
CA ILE A 1197 -34.06 -68.26 -17.14
C ILE A 1197 -33.21 -69.43 -16.64
N ILE A 1198 -33.75 -70.65 -16.73
CA ILE A 1198 -33.05 -71.88 -16.35
C ILE A 1198 -32.42 -72.48 -17.61
N VAL A 1199 -31.10 -72.64 -17.62
CA VAL A 1199 -30.38 -73.31 -18.71
C VAL A 1199 -30.16 -74.77 -18.33
N GLU A 1200 -30.75 -75.70 -19.10
CA GLU A 1200 -30.75 -77.15 -18.84
C GLU A 1200 -29.71 -77.92 -19.65
#